data_AF-A0A959I0Q3-F1
#
_entry.id   AF-A0A959I0Q3-F1
#
_cell.length_a   1.000
_cell.length_b   1.000
_cell.length_c   1.000
_cell.angle_alpha   90.00
_cell.angle_beta   90.00
_cell.angle_gamma   90.00
#
_symmetry.space_group_name_H-M   'P 1'
#
loop_
_entity.id
_entity.type
_entity.pdbx_description
1 polymer ?
#
loop_
_entity_poly.entity_id
_entity_poly.type
_entity_poly.pdbx_seq_one_letter_code
_entity_poly.pdbx_strand_id
1 'polypeptide(L)'
;MLQALQTRLLAIETPSGEKSRYDITADVLQAPAITESWSQAIGLEALVMDNAVMIMQSSPDYLLLIGEAAFLNVTFEINLAFYVDGSPNALHALLLAKPASGWTILNSFPDLPSYFNLAQGSSQPSFFSDLGLNTPRLLISSQSTEVAGTAAKIDAILKELGHKTQPLLQQQDQIISGLNFFGELTFEEALTFINPLVEVAELKFFNGFTKEADGLTNIHLFVPVASGFEVGGFKAEFQGFELYTSTTSSVLSSSGLVLYGAVEAGDIQINIIGNVPIGGSLASVTAELPNGLSLANITSLVSLTNMDEMGDLLPMPVDILANISLNSFSVAFFISSPAIESIEFEMGVSNTYTFIDGVIGLEGLRFSGLLNKPFASAAQGRSVQFQMLAIWKLGNANIYTSLLLPDGVLTGALGPEAPLNLSQLFNKFFPGLSIDHDILVLDMEAQATKAGAYSLSIEMADLWQLGISDSLSLELDQLTLSIEGDKTNGASGEMRAVLDVSGIGLFISAGVPEAGGGWLFAGGSAPGQELPIGDLIADLANKFGVDDSIPEPIKGFTMQDIFASFNTGTKTFIFSCQGNLPLDEDTVLQANINVEITAEPGSNPATYSKRFTGRITIDEYEFVLLFSSDSTKNILAALLDIEGDAATVSVRALISQLSSDAADAIPDLSVSLNQAALLYSSVPAPAGSGQPATGKTLFLVGLRMGMDFSNLPLVGSVLPASASISLDEVRIMYSKGGITSADVSSAFTTAEIDITLPDVGLADGANIAGTMELGPFPLQFDLPLESGSASNGSSESNTGGSSSTGGSTSKRLPAPDSPGKWFNINKRLGPLNLARIGINFADSNLWFMADAELTL
;
A
#
# COMPACT_ATOMS: atom_id res chain seq x y z
N MET A 1 19.67 48.59 -61.28
CA MET A 1 18.42 47.89 -60.90
C MET A 1 17.25 48.84 -60.73
N LEU A 2 17.35 49.86 -59.87
CA LEU A 2 16.27 50.83 -59.65
C LEU A 2 15.78 51.52 -60.94
N GLN A 3 16.69 51.96 -61.82
CA GLN A 3 16.32 52.51 -63.15
C GLN A 3 15.60 51.49 -64.05
N ALA A 4 15.97 50.21 -63.98
CA ALA A 4 15.31 49.14 -64.74
C ALA A 4 13.93 48.80 -64.16
N LEU A 5 13.78 48.86 -62.84
CA LEU A 5 12.48 48.75 -62.18
C LEU A 5 11.57 49.93 -62.54
N GLN A 6 12.09 51.16 -62.50
CA GLN A 6 11.36 52.37 -62.87
C GLN A 6 10.82 52.27 -64.31
N THR A 7 11.66 51.86 -65.26
CA THR A 7 11.23 51.67 -66.67
C THR A 7 10.10 50.64 -66.79
N ARG A 8 10.16 49.54 -66.02
CA ARG A 8 9.14 48.49 -66.03
C ARG A 8 7.82 48.96 -65.40
N LEU A 9 7.89 49.69 -64.28
CA LEU A 9 6.71 50.25 -63.62
C LEU A 9 6.00 51.29 -64.50
N LEU A 10 6.75 52.16 -65.20
CA LEU A 10 6.17 53.11 -66.17
C LEU A 10 5.53 52.42 -67.38
N ALA A 11 5.94 51.20 -67.73
CA ALA A 11 5.39 50.46 -68.86
C ALA A 11 4.04 49.78 -68.54
N ILE A 12 3.71 49.58 -67.26
CA ILE A 12 2.45 48.97 -66.81
C ILE A 12 1.41 50.00 -66.34
N GLU A 13 1.78 51.29 -66.25
CA GLU A 13 0.85 52.37 -65.93
C GLU A 13 -0.15 52.57 -67.08
N THR A 14 -1.45 52.56 -66.76
CA THR A 14 -2.50 52.71 -67.78
C THR A 14 -2.57 54.17 -68.27
N PRO A 15 -2.58 54.45 -69.61
CA PRO A 15 -2.50 55.81 -70.15
C PRO A 15 -3.77 56.69 -69.99
N SER A 16 -4.70 56.33 -69.11
CA SER A 16 -5.96 57.07 -68.93
C SER A 16 -5.91 57.85 -67.62
N GLY A 17 -5.66 59.16 -67.73
CA GLY A 17 -5.38 60.08 -66.62
C GLY A 17 -6.51 60.32 -65.60
N GLU A 18 -7.11 59.27 -65.03
CA GLU A 18 -8.03 59.40 -63.90
C GLU A 18 -7.84 58.38 -62.76
N LYS A 19 -6.83 57.48 -62.82
CA LYS A 19 -6.29 56.72 -61.66
C LYS A 19 -5.16 55.79 -62.10
N SER A 20 -3.91 56.08 -61.73
CA SER A 20 -2.78 55.19 -62.00
C SER A 20 -2.88 53.96 -61.10
N ARG A 21 -3.04 52.79 -61.72
CA ARG A 21 -3.04 51.48 -61.06
C ARG A 21 -1.76 50.74 -61.43
N TYR A 22 -1.02 50.24 -60.45
CA TYR A 22 0.15 49.38 -60.64
C TYR A 22 -0.13 47.97 -60.12
N ASP A 23 0.07 46.98 -60.96
CA ASP A 23 0.05 45.56 -60.58
C ASP A 23 1.49 45.08 -60.39
N ILE A 24 1.94 45.01 -59.14
CA ILE A 24 3.33 44.72 -58.81
C ILE A 24 3.47 43.22 -58.54
N THR A 25 3.92 42.50 -59.56
CA THR A 25 4.14 41.05 -59.53
C THR A 25 5.64 40.69 -59.48
N ALA A 26 5.95 39.41 -59.22
CA ALA A 26 7.32 38.90 -59.23
C ALA A 26 8.04 39.18 -60.57
N ASP A 27 7.32 39.09 -61.68
CA ASP A 27 7.83 39.36 -63.03
C ASP A 27 8.19 40.84 -63.23
N VAL A 28 7.35 41.75 -62.71
CA VAL A 28 7.60 43.20 -62.74
C VAL A 28 8.82 43.55 -61.90
N LEU A 29 9.01 42.91 -60.76
CA LEU A 29 10.15 43.16 -59.87
C LEU A 29 11.44 42.51 -60.38
N GLN A 30 11.38 41.32 -61.01
CA GLN A 30 12.51 40.39 -61.20
C GLN A 30 13.25 40.10 -59.89
N ALA A 31 12.51 40.07 -58.78
CA ALA A 31 13.01 39.83 -57.44
C ALA A 31 11.99 38.97 -56.68
N PRO A 32 11.94 37.65 -56.94
CA PRO A 32 10.92 36.77 -56.36
C PRO A 32 10.94 36.75 -54.83
N ALA A 33 12.09 37.02 -54.21
CA ALA A 33 12.23 37.13 -52.77
C ALA A 33 11.35 38.25 -52.16
N ILE A 34 11.07 39.33 -52.89
CA ILE A 34 10.19 40.41 -52.41
C ILE A 34 8.74 39.94 -52.37
N THR A 35 8.27 39.29 -53.44
CA THR A 35 6.91 38.74 -53.50
C THR A 35 6.73 37.55 -52.56
N GLU A 36 7.77 36.75 -52.34
CA GLU A 36 7.75 35.68 -51.33
C GLU A 36 7.63 36.28 -49.92
N SER A 37 8.39 37.34 -49.63
CA SER A 37 8.27 38.08 -48.36
C SER A 37 6.86 38.66 -48.17
N TRP A 38 6.23 39.22 -49.20
CA TRP A 38 4.84 39.69 -49.13
C TRP A 38 3.84 38.55 -48.97
N SER A 39 4.04 37.45 -49.68
CA SER A 39 3.19 36.26 -49.57
C SER A 39 3.24 35.69 -48.16
N GLN A 40 4.42 35.63 -47.55
CA GLN A 40 4.60 35.18 -46.16
C GLN A 40 4.02 36.18 -45.16
N ALA A 41 4.23 37.49 -45.37
CA ALA A 41 3.84 38.52 -44.41
C ALA A 41 2.34 38.88 -44.42
N ILE A 42 1.72 38.91 -45.61
CA ILE A 42 0.35 39.41 -45.81
C ILE A 42 -0.49 38.57 -46.78
N GLY A 43 0.00 37.38 -47.19
CA GLY A 43 -0.76 36.46 -48.04
C GLY A 43 -0.95 36.93 -49.49
N LEU A 44 -0.10 37.85 -49.98
CA LEU A 44 -0.19 38.39 -51.34
C LEU A 44 0.92 37.87 -52.26
N GLU A 45 0.53 37.30 -53.41
CA GLU A 45 1.45 36.97 -54.51
C GLU A 45 1.73 38.17 -55.44
N ALA A 46 0.85 39.18 -55.41
CA ALA A 46 0.97 40.43 -56.15
C ALA A 46 0.40 41.58 -55.31
N LEU A 47 1.06 42.73 -55.35
CA LEU A 47 0.58 43.95 -54.70
C LEU A 47 -0.08 44.86 -55.75
N VAL A 48 -1.39 45.03 -55.63
CA VAL A 48 -2.16 45.95 -56.48
C VAL A 48 -2.27 47.29 -55.79
N MET A 49 -1.70 48.32 -56.40
CA MET A 49 -1.78 49.71 -55.93
C MET A 49 -2.72 50.52 -56.81
N ASP A 50 -3.76 51.11 -56.23
CA ASP A 50 -4.68 52.06 -56.85
C ASP A 50 -4.34 53.49 -56.43
N ASN A 51 -4.83 54.49 -57.20
CA ASN A 51 -4.58 55.91 -56.93
C ASN A 51 -3.08 56.26 -56.74
N ALA A 52 -2.18 55.49 -57.37
CA ALA A 52 -0.77 55.51 -57.03
C ALA A 52 0.01 56.55 -57.81
N VAL A 53 0.83 57.33 -57.14
CA VAL A 53 1.72 58.33 -57.71
C VAL A 53 3.17 57.91 -57.45
N MET A 54 3.93 57.72 -58.53
CA MET A 54 5.38 57.54 -58.44
C MET A 54 6.02 58.90 -58.15
N ILE A 55 6.56 59.08 -56.94
CA ILE A 55 7.24 60.32 -56.57
C ILE A 55 8.68 60.24 -57.05
N MET A 56 8.94 60.91 -58.17
CA MET A 56 10.28 61.11 -58.69
C MET A 56 11.00 62.23 -57.93
N GLN A 57 11.30 62.03 -56.64
CA GLN A 57 12.21 62.91 -55.90
C GLN A 57 13.63 62.34 -55.85
N SER A 58 14.58 63.25 -55.62
CA SER A 58 15.98 63.30 -56.06
C SER A 58 16.99 62.38 -55.36
N SER A 59 16.60 61.19 -54.88
CA SER A 59 17.55 60.26 -54.27
C SER A 59 18.00 59.18 -55.26
N PRO A 60 19.31 58.99 -55.51
CA PRO A 60 19.81 57.88 -56.32
C PRO A 60 19.62 56.50 -55.65
N ASP A 61 19.22 56.48 -54.37
CA ASP A 61 19.33 55.30 -53.51
C ASP A 61 18.02 54.50 -53.37
N TYR A 62 16.87 55.06 -53.75
CA TYR A 62 15.58 54.36 -53.70
C TYR A 62 14.54 54.91 -54.71
N LEU A 63 13.47 54.14 -54.96
CA LEU A 63 12.31 54.52 -55.78
C LEU A 63 11.05 54.47 -54.91
N LEU A 64 10.24 55.54 -54.91
CA LEU A 64 9.05 55.66 -54.06
C LEU A 64 7.74 55.71 -54.86
N LEU A 65 6.77 54.88 -54.45
CA LEU A 65 5.38 54.93 -54.89
C LEU A 65 4.48 55.23 -53.69
N ILE A 66 3.53 56.15 -53.86
CA ILE A 66 2.53 56.47 -52.84
C ILE A 66 1.15 56.18 -53.43
N GLY A 67 0.31 55.42 -52.76
CA GLY A 67 -1.03 55.10 -53.28
C GLY A 67 -1.89 54.38 -52.25
N GLU A 68 -2.89 53.66 -52.72
CA GLU A 68 -3.74 52.83 -51.89
C GLU A 68 -3.57 51.36 -52.29
N ALA A 69 -3.51 50.45 -51.32
CA ALA A 69 -3.50 49.02 -51.59
C ALA A 69 -4.37 48.27 -50.59
N ALA A 70 -5.02 47.20 -51.06
CA ALA A 70 -5.83 46.33 -50.22
C ALA A 70 -5.04 45.07 -49.85
N PHE A 71 -4.87 44.83 -48.55
CA PHE A 71 -4.30 43.61 -47.98
C PHE A 71 -4.76 43.44 -46.53
N LEU A 72 -4.63 42.24 -45.97
CA LEU A 72 -5.11 41.95 -44.61
C LEU A 72 -6.55 42.47 -44.39
N ASN A 73 -7.46 42.20 -45.33
CA ASN A 73 -8.87 42.60 -45.30
C ASN A 73 -9.16 44.12 -45.19
N VAL A 74 -8.17 44.99 -45.39
CA VAL A 74 -8.30 46.45 -45.24
C VAL A 74 -7.62 47.17 -46.41
N THR A 75 -8.15 48.34 -46.80
CA THR A 75 -7.49 49.24 -47.75
C THR A 75 -6.65 50.26 -46.98
N PHE A 76 -5.37 50.34 -47.29
CA PHE A 76 -4.41 51.23 -46.64
C PHE A 76 -3.92 52.31 -47.60
N GLU A 77 -3.70 53.52 -47.08
CA GLU A 77 -2.78 54.49 -47.69
C GLU A 77 -1.36 53.95 -47.47
N ILE A 78 -0.61 53.73 -48.56
CA ILE A 78 0.72 53.11 -48.51
C ILE A 78 1.81 53.94 -49.17
N ASN A 79 3.01 53.87 -48.60
CA ASN A 79 4.27 54.33 -49.17
C ASN A 79 5.15 53.10 -49.43
N LEU A 80 5.43 52.80 -50.69
CA LEU A 80 6.28 51.68 -51.10
C LEU A 80 7.62 52.19 -51.64
N ALA A 81 8.69 51.90 -50.92
CA ALA A 81 10.05 52.24 -51.32
C ALA A 81 10.81 50.98 -51.77
N PHE A 82 11.44 51.05 -52.94
CA PHE A 82 12.40 50.04 -53.41
C PHE A 82 13.81 50.58 -53.28
N TYR A 83 14.73 49.82 -52.70
CA TYR A 83 16.11 50.23 -52.49
C TYR A 83 17.09 49.09 -52.77
N VAL A 84 18.38 49.43 -52.82
CA VAL A 84 19.49 48.47 -52.97
C VAL A 84 20.43 48.61 -51.77
N ASP A 85 20.89 47.51 -51.19
CA ASP A 85 21.74 47.50 -49.99
C ASP A 85 23.24 47.66 -50.30
N GLY A 86 23.64 47.56 -51.57
CA GLY A 86 25.03 47.64 -52.03
C GLY A 86 25.58 46.27 -52.46
N SER A 87 24.84 45.20 -52.18
CA SER A 87 25.09 43.86 -52.70
C SER A 87 24.74 43.81 -54.20
N PRO A 88 25.57 43.15 -55.04
CA PRO A 88 25.26 43.00 -56.45
C PRO A 88 23.98 42.17 -56.62
N ASN A 89 23.01 42.72 -57.36
CA ASN A 89 21.73 42.08 -57.72
C ASN A 89 20.68 41.91 -56.61
N ALA A 90 20.78 42.62 -55.48
CA ALA A 90 19.75 42.57 -54.43
C ALA A 90 18.83 43.80 -54.50
N LEU A 91 17.58 43.59 -54.90
CA LEU A 91 16.50 44.58 -54.79
C LEU A 91 15.73 44.30 -53.51
N HIS A 92 15.45 45.34 -52.73
CA HIS A 92 14.67 45.27 -51.51
C HIS A 92 13.46 46.20 -51.61
N ALA A 93 12.42 45.87 -50.85
CA ALA A 93 11.23 46.68 -50.68
C ALA A 93 10.96 46.97 -49.20
N LEU A 94 10.44 48.17 -48.96
CA LEU A 94 9.91 48.64 -47.69
C LEU A 94 8.52 49.23 -47.97
N LEU A 95 7.47 48.57 -47.49
CA LEU A 95 6.09 49.03 -47.63
C LEU A 95 5.60 49.53 -46.29
N LEU A 96 5.30 50.82 -46.20
CA LEU A 96 4.69 51.42 -45.03
C LEU A 96 3.22 51.67 -45.29
N ALA A 97 2.35 51.05 -44.49
CA ALA A 97 0.91 51.25 -44.50
C ALA A 97 0.46 52.13 -43.33
N LYS A 98 -0.47 53.03 -43.61
CA LYS A 98 -1.13 53.88 -42.63
C LYS A 98 -2.59 53.45 -42.49
N PRO A 99 -2.94 52.74 -41.41
CA PRO A 99 -4.32 52.44 -41.09
C PRO A 99 -5.19 53.68 -40.94
N ALA A 100 -6.47 53.54 -41.29
CA ALA A 100 -7.48 54.55 -41.03
C ALA A 100 -7.71 54.75 -39.53
N SER A 101 -8.29 55.89 -39.15
CA SER A 101 -8.71 56.13 -37.76
C SER A 101 -9.72 55.07 -37.34
N GLY A 102 -9.49 54.44 -36.18
CA GLY A 102 -10.32 53.35 -35.65
C GLY A 102 -9.96 51.95 -36.13
N TRP A 103 -8.86 51.77 -36.88
CA TRP A 103 -8.34 50.44 -37.19
C TRP A 103 -7.89 49.72 -35.91
N THR A 104 -8.23 48.44 -35.85
CA THR A 104 -7.85 47.49 -34.80
C THR A 104 -7.18 46.28 -35.45
N ILE A 105 -6.43 45.49 -34.66
CA ILE A 105 -5.79 44.26 -35.15
C ILE A 105 -6.85 43.28 -35.68
N LEU A 106 -8.05 43.26 -35.08
CA LEU A 106 -9.17 42.42 -35.51
C LEU A 106 -9.68 42.73 -36.92
N ASN A 107 -9.54 43.98 -37.39
CA ASN A 107 -9.89 44.31 -38.78
C ASN A 107 -9.01 43.56 -39.78
N SER A 108 -7.76 43.29 -39.42
CA SER A 108 -6.79 42.60 -40.25
C SER A 108 -6.70 41.10 -39.99
N PHE A 109 -6.98 40.68 -38.76
CA PHE A 109 -6.96 39.29 -38.32
C PHE A 109 -8.26 38.99 -37.56
N PRO A 110 -9.36 38.62 -38.26
CA PRO A 110 -10.67 38.42 -37.61
C PRO A 110 -10.76 37.14 -36.77
N ASP A 111 -9.89 36.16 -37.02
CA ASP A 111 -9.96 34.81 -36.44
C ASP A 111 -8.98 34.58 -35.27
N LEU A 112 -8.71 35.63 -34.47
CA LEU A 112 -7.80 35.52 -33.32
C LEU A 112 -8.32 34.53 -32.27
N PRO A 113 -7.45 33.73 -31.64
CA PRO A 113 -7.85 32.75 -30.63
C PRO A 113 -8.34 33.41 -29.33
N SER A 114 -9.26 32.72 -28.65
CA SER A 114 -9.67 33.04 -27.29
C SER A 114 -8.54 32.79 -26.29
N TYR A 115 -8.55 33.49 -25.15
CA TYR A 115 -7.60 33.26 -24.06
C TYR A 115 -8.33 32.86 -22.77
N PHE A 116 -7.65 32.13 -21.87
CA PHE A 116 -8.23 31.80 -20.57
C PHE A 116 -7.94 32.91 -19.54
N ASN A 117 -8.99 33.48 -18.95
CA ASN A 117 -8.87 34.50 -17.91
C ASN A 117 -8.98 33.84 -16.53
N LEU A 118 -7.89 33.88 -15.74
CA LEU A 118 -7.85 33.24 -14.42
C LEU A 118 -8.86 33.85 -13.43
N ALA A 119 -9.05 35.17 -13.42
CA ALA A 119 -10.00 35.82 -12.52
C ALA A 119 -11.46 35.44 -12.82
N GLN A 120 -11.78 35.20 -14.09
CA GLN A 120 -13.12 34.82 -14.52
C GLN A 120 -13.33 33.30 -14.63
N GLY A 121 -12.26 32.51 -14.49
CA GLY A 121 -12.29 31.05 -14.59
C GLY A 121 -12.86 30.53 -15.92
N SER A 122 -12.77 31.31 -17.00
CA SER A 122 -13.41 31.01 -18.28
C SER A 122 -12.62 31.56 -19.47
N SER A 123 -12.87 30.98 -20.65
CA SER A 123 -12.31 31.46 -21.92
C SER A 123 -13.01 32.75 -22.35
N GLN A 124 -12.22 33.74 -22.75
CA GLN A 124 -12.66 35.06 -23.21
C GLN A 124 -12.22 35.29 -24.67
N PRO A 125 -12.94 36.13 -25.44
CA PRO A 125 -12.46 36.58 -26.75
C PRO A 125 -11.03 37.15 -26.67
N SER A 126 -10.27 37.08 -27.75
CA SER A 126 -8.86 37.53 -27.76
C SER A 126 -8.72 38.94 -27.17
N PHE A 127 -7.86 39.12 -26.16
CA PHE A 127 -7.62 40.45 -25.56
C PHE A 127 -7.00 41.45 -26.55
N PHE A 128 -6.52 40.99 -27.71
CA PHE A 128 -6.12 41.84 -28.82
C PHE A 128 -7.30 42.60 -29.47
N SER A 129 -8.55 42.20 -29.21
CA SER A 129 -9.74 42.99 -29.60
C SER A 129 -9.87 44.28 -28.81
N ASP A 130 -9.33 44.30 -27.59
CA ASP A 130 -9.50 45.39 -26.63
C ASP A 130 -8.26 46.30 -26.56
N LEU A 131 -7.26 46.05 -27.42
CA LEU A 131 -6.08 46.90 -27.57
C LEU A 131 -6.43 48.11 -28.45
N GLY A 132 -6.50 49.29 -27.82
CA GLY A 132 -6.58 50.54 -28.56
C GLY A 132 -5.21 50.90 -29.13
N LEU A 133 -5.18 51.30 -30.39
CA LEU A 133 -3.96 51.70 -31.09
C LEU A 133 -4.04 53.16 -31.53
N ASN A 134 -3.19 53.99 -30.94
CA ASN A 134 -3.04 55.38 -31.31
C ASN A 134 -2.01 55.52 -32.43
N THR A 135 -2.46 56.04 -33.57
CA THR A 135 -1.64 56.26 -34.76
C THR A 135 -0.83 55.02 -35.21
N PRO A 136 -1.43 53.82 -35.33
CA PRO A 136 -0.71 52.63 -35.73
C PRO A 136 -0.07 52.80 -37.11
N ARG A 137 1.02 52.09 -37.35
CA ARG A 137 1.70 51.98 -38.64
C ARG A 137 2.04 50.52 -38.85
N LEU A 138 1.84 50.04 -40.06
CA LEU A 138 2.26 48.71 -40.48
C LEU A 138 3.45 48.90 -41.42
N LEU A 139 4.48 48.10 -41.25
CA LEU A 139 5.66 48.13 -42.08
C LEU A 139 5.98 46.72 -42.54
N ILE A 140 6.09 46.52 -43.84
CA ILE A 140 6.53 45.26 -44.42
C ILE A 140 7.92 45.49 -44.97
N SER A 141 8.90 44.78 -44.41
CA SER A 141 10.28 44.83 -44.88
C SER A 141 10.66 43.52 -45.54
N SER A 142 11.31 43.59 -46.68
CA SER A 142 11.93 42.41 -47.32
C SER A 142 13.27 41.99 -46.68
N GLN A 143 13.78 42.75 -45.70
CA GLN A 143 15.07 42.49 -45.05
C GLN A 143 15.07 42.95 -43.59
N SER A 144 15.77 42.21 -42.74
CA SER A 144 15.99 42.61 -41.34
C SER A 144 17.06 43.69 -41.21
N THR A 145 16.89 44.62 -40.26
CA THR A 145 17.90 45.64 -39.92
C THR A 145 19.20 45.08 -39.33
N GLU A 146 19.22 43.79 -38.95
CA GLU A 146 20.44 43.07 -38.55
C GLU A 146 21.47 42.95 -39.66
N VAL A 147 21.03 42.98 -40.93
CA VAL A 147 21.94 42.91 -42.07
C VAL A 147 22.72 44.22 -42.16
N ALA A 148 24.05 44.12 -42.07
CA ALA A 148 24.95 45.27 -42.04
C ALA A 148 24.66 46.28 -43.17
N GLY A 149 24.49 47.55 -42.80
CA GLY A 149 24.19 48.65 -43.74
C GLY A 149 22.70 48.85 -44.07
N THR A 150 21.82 47.91 -43.71
CA THR A 150 20.37 48.00 -43.97
C THR A 150 19.68 48.99 -43.02
N ALA A 151 20.05 49.00 -41.74
CA ALA A 151 19.46 49.89 -40.73
C ALA A 151 19.55 51.37 -41.10
N ALA A 152 20.73 51.84 -41.53
CA ALA A 152 20.93 53.23 -41.91
C ALA A 152 20.12 53.62 -43.17
N LYS A 153 19.89 52.69 -44.08
CA LYS A 153 19.09 52.91 -45.30
C LYS A 153 17.60 52.97 -45.00
N ILE A 154 17.10 52.02 -44.21
CA ILE A 154 15.71 52.03 -43.76
C ILE A 154 15.42 53.30 -42.95
N ASP A 155 16.30 53.71 -42.04
CA ASP A 155 16.17 54.97 -41.28
C ASP A 155 16.12 56.20 -42.20
N ALA A 156 17.00 56.28 -43.20
CA ALA A 156 17.01 57.39 -44.17
C ALA A 156 15.69 57.45 -44.96
N ILE A 157 15.19 56.31 -45.45
CA ILE A 157 13.92 56.21 -46.18
C ILE A 157 12.76 56.65 -45.27
N LEU A 158 12.68 56.14 -44.04
CA LEU A 158 11.61 56.48 -43.10
C LEU A 158 11.59 57.98 -42.76
N LYS A 159 12.76 58.62 -42.60
CA LYS A 159 12.87 60.07 -42.37
C LYS A 159 12.33 60.88 -43.53
N GLU A 160 12.64 60.48 -44.76
CA GLU A 160 12.17 61.17 -45.98
C GLU A 160 10.67 60.97 -46.21
N LEU A 161 10.09 59.86 -45.74
CA LEU A 161 8.63 59.65 -45.70
C LEU A 161 7.91 60.52 -44.64
N GLY A 162 8.60 61.48 -44.01
CA GLY A 162 8.02 62.44 -43.07
C GLY A 162 7.79 61.89 -41.67
N HIS A 163 8.38 60.74 -41.34
CA HIS A 163 8.31 60.18 -40.00
C HIS A 163 9.29 60.92 -39.09
N LYS A 164 8.76 61.61 -38.07
CA LYS A 164 9.57 62.05 -36.94
C LYS A 164 10.05 60.79 -36.23
N THR A 165 11.28 60.37 -36.51
CA THR A 165 11.96 59.22 -35.89
C THR A 165 12.32 59.48 -34.41
N GLN A 166 11.41 60.01 -33.60
CA GLN A 166 11.58 59.99 -32.14
C GLN A 166 11.18 58.61 -31.61
N PRO A 167 11.80 58.15 -30.52
CA PRO A 167 13.03 57.35 -30.49
C PRO A 167 12.85 55.90 -31.01
N LEU A 168 12.02 55.66 -32.04
CA LEU A 168 11.75 54.35 -32.67
C LEU A 168 12.97 53.53 -33.11
N LEU A 169 14.15 54.15 -33.19
CA LEU A 169 15.42 53.52 -33.61
C LEU A 169 16.56 53.68 -32.59
N GLN A 170 16.32 54.37 -31.45
CA GLN A 170 17.38 54.64 -30.46
C GLN A 170 17.39 53.68 -29.28
N GLN A 171 16.27 53.01 -29.00
CA GLN A 171 16.24 51.85 -28.12
C GLN A 171 16.21 50.63 -29.03
N GLN A 172 17.22 49.76 -28.90
CA GLN A 172 17.38 48.56 -29.72
C GLN A 172 16.04 47.81 -29.84
N ASP A 173 15.51 47.69 -31.06
CA ASP A 173 15.01 46.43 -31.62
C ASP A 173 14.61 46.57 -33.09
N GLN A 174 14.77 45.46 -33.78
CA GLN A 174 15.07 45.35 -35.20
C GLN A 174 13.78 45.35 -36.02
N ILE A 175 13.72 46.15 -37.10
CA ILE A 175 12.72 45.87 -38.14
C ILE A 175 13.12 44.51 -38.71
N ILE A 176 12.28 43.51 -38.53
CA ILE A 176 12.53 42.17 -39.06
C ILE A 176 11.96 42.05 -40.48
N SER A 177 12.46 41.06 -41.22
CA SER A 177 11.83 40.70 -42.49
C SER A 177 10.41 40.20 -42.23
N GLY A 178 9.43 40.69 -42.99
CA GLY A 178 8.00 40.40 -42.78
C GLY A 178 7.20 41.60 -42.28
N LEU A 179 6.08 41.33 -41.61
CA LEU A 179 5.15 42.36 -41.11
C LEU A 179 5.59 42.85 -39.72
N ASN A 180 5.69 44.17 -39.58
CA ASN A 180 6.03 44.89 -38.36
C ASN A 180 4.93 45.91 -38.04
N PHE A 181 4.77 46.23 -36.76
CA PHE A 181 3.76 47.12 -36.21
C PHE A 181 4.43 48.17 -35.33
N PHE A 182 3.99 49.41 -35.45
CA PHE A 182 4.47 50.51 -34.59
C PHE A 182 3.30 51.40 -34.19
N GLY A 183 3.37 51.95 -32.99
CA GLY A 183 2.40 52.94 -32.56
C GLY A 183 2.43 53.16 -31.06
N GLU A 184 1.40 53.83 -30.57
CA GLU A 184 1.14 53.98 -29.15
C GLU A 184 0.00 53.04 -28.74
N LEU A 185 0.19 52.26 -27.68
CA LEU A 185 -0.87 51.45 -27.08
C LEU A 185 -1.72 52.30 -26.14
N THR A 186 -3.04 52.15 -26.26
CA THR A 186 -4.00 52.59 -25.27
C THR A 186 -4.75 51.39 -24.75
N PHE A 187 -4.81 51.25 -23.43
CA PHE A 187 -5.49 50.15 -22.78
C PHE A 187 -6.90 50.62 -22.41
N GLU A 188 -7.91 49.91 -22.92
CA GLU A 188 -9.30 50.14 -22.49
C GLU A 188 -9.53 49.58 -21.07
N GLU A 189 -10.65 49.96 -20.43
CA GLU A 189 -11.00 49.49 -19.07
C GLU A 189 -11.03 47.95 -18.94
N ALA A 190 -11.16 47.21 -20.04
CA ALA A 190 -11.15 45.75 -20.07
C ALA A 190 -9.78 45.11 -19.76
N LEU A 191 -8.67 45.85 -19.93
CA LEU A 191 -7.30 45.34 -19.77
C LEU A 191 -6.68 45.67 -18.39
N THR A 192 -7.50 45.70 -17.33
CA THR A 192 -7.05 46.06 -15.97
C THR A 192 -5.94 45.17 -15.42
N PHE A 193 -5.76 43.95 -15.94
CA PHE A 193 -4.69 43.07 -15.53
C PHE A 193 -3.30 43.55 -15.97
N ILE A 194 -3.21 44.38 -17.03
CA ILE A 194 -1.95 44.97 -17.50
C ILE A 194 -1.71 46.34 -16.82
N ASN A 195 -2.74 46.97 -16.26
CA ASN A 195 -2.62 48.31 -15.67
C ASN A 195 -1.44 48.50 -14.71
N PRO A 196 -1.11 47.56 -13.79
CA PRO A 196 0.05 47.75 -12.92
C PRO A 196 1.38 47.79 -13.70
N LEU A 197 1.50 47.08 -14.82
CA LEU A 197 2.66 47.13 -15.70
C LEU A 197 2.68 48.41 -16.57
N VAL A 198 1.50 48.87 -16.98
CA VAL A 198 1.33 50.07 -17.83
C VAL A 198 1.53 51.36 -17.05
N GLU A 199 1.07 51.45 -15.79
CA GLU A 199 1.28 52.61 -14.92
C GLU A 199 2.77 52.88 -14.68
N VAL A 200 3.57 51.83 -14.78
CA VAL A 200 5.01 51.84 -14.58
C VAL A 200 5.78 52.12 -15.89
N ALA A 201 5.17 51.87 -17.05
CA ALA A 201 5.74 52.18 -18.36
C ALA A 201 5.59 53.68 -18.69
N GLU A 202 6.65 54.47 -18.51
CA GLU A 202 6.64 55.91 -18.85
C GLU A 202 6.35 56.19 -20.34
N LEU A 203 6.57 55.20 -21.22
CA LEU A 203 6.39 55.30 -22.66
C LEU A 203 5.44 54.20 -23.17
N LYS A 204 4.35 54.60 -23.83
CA LYS A 204 3.35 53.68 -24.40
C LYS A 204 3.66 53.25 -25.84
N PHE A 205 4.91 53.39 -26.29
CA PHE A 205 5.30 52.97 -27.64
C PHE A 205 5.54 51.47 -27.65
N PHE A 206 5.10 50.79 -28.71
CA PHE A 206 5.38 49.38 -28.90
C PHE A 206 6.08 49.14 -30.23
N ASN A 207 6.88 48.09 -30.27
CA ASN A 207 7.38 47.49 -31.51
C ASN A 207 6.76 46.10 -31.62
N GLY A 208 6.06 45.86 -32.71
CA GLY A 208 5.46 44.56 -32.97
C GLY A 208 5.95 43.95 -34.26
N PHE A 209 5.87 42.63 -34.34
CA PHE A 209 6.21 41.88 -35.55
C PHE A 209 5.46 40.56 -35.63
N THR A 210 5.42 39.99 -36.83
CA THR A 210 4.92 38.63 -37.04
C THR A 210 6.06 37.62 -37.08
N LYS A 211 5.89 36.47 -36.43
CA LYS A 211 6.85 35.36 -36.45
C LYS A 211 6.14 34.03 -36.68
N GLU A 212 6.71 33.20 -37.55
CA GLU A 212 6.27 31.81 -37.73
C GLU A 212 6.82 30.95 -36.59
N ALA A 213 5.95 30.22 -35.89
CA ALA A 213 6.30 29.21 -34.90
C ALA A 213 5.27 28.08 -34.94
N ASP A 214 5.74 26.84 -34.94
CA ASP A 214 4.89 25.63 -34.92
C ASP A 214 3.83 25.57 -36.04
N GLY A 215 4.13 26.15 -37.20
CA GLY A 215 3.24 26.21 -38.36
C GLY A 215 2.13 27.25 -38.24
N LEU A 216 2.22 28.17 -37.28
CA LEU A 216 1.33 29.30 -37.10
C LEU A 216 2.11 30.62 -37.17
N THR A 217 1.51 31.64 -37.79
CA THR A 217 1.97 33.02 -37.66
C THR A 217 1.48 33.59 -36.33
N ASN A 218 2.39 34.15 -35.54
CA ASN A 218 2.08 34.83 -34.29
C ASN A 218 2.42 36.32 -34.40
N ILE A 219 1.54 37.18 -33.89
CA ILE A 219 1.78 38.60 -33.67
C ILE A 219 2.42 38.74 -32.30
N HIS A 220 3.54 39.44 -32.23
CA HIS A 220 4.25 39.79 -31.01
C HIS A 220 4.26 41.32 -30.90
N LEU A 221 3.87 41.89 -29.75
CA LEU A 221 3.90 43.32 -29.47
C LEU A 221 4.74 43.55 -28.21
N PHE A 222 5.97 44.01 -28.39
CA PHE A 222 6.87 44.34 -27.28
C PHE A 222 6.69 45.79 -26.83
N VAL A 223 6.53 45.97 -25.53
CA VAL A 223 6.40 47.25 -24.85
C VAL A 223 7.58 47.40 -23.89
N PRO A 224 8.54 48.30 -24.17
CA PRO A 224 9.65 48.54 -23.26
C PRO A 224 9.13 49.16 -21.97
N VAL A 225 9.63 48.65 -20.84
CA VAL A 225 9.32 49.16 -19.52
C VAL A 225 10.63 49.34 -18.79
N ALA A 226 10.98 50.59 -18.42
CA ALA A 226 12.16 50.88 -17.63
C ALA A 226 11.79 50.84 -16.14
N SER A 227 11.58 49.64 -15.61
CA SER A 227 11.15 49.48 -14.23
C SER A 227 11.77 48.28 -13.56
N GLY A 228 11.62 48.21 -12.25
CA GLY A 228 12.10 47.10 -11.48
C GLY A 228 11.59 47.18 -10.07
N PHE A 229 11.89 46.15 -9.31
CA PHE A 229 11.72 46.19 -7.87
C PHE A 229 12.97 45.66 -7.19
N GLU A 230 13.21 46.19 -6.00
CA GLU A 230 14.22 45.67 -5.09
C GLU A 230 13.52 45.27 -3.80
N VAL A 231 13.57 43.99 -3.46
CA VAL A 231 12.99 43.48 -2.21
C VAL A 231 14.02 42.60 -1.53
N GLY A 232 14.44 43.01 -0.34
CA GLY A 232 15.34 42.23 0.50
C GLY A 232 16.71 41.94 -0.12
N GLY A 233 17.20 42.77 -1.06
CA GLY A 233 18.47 42.59 -1.78
C GLY A 233 18.35 41.82 -3.10
N PHE A 234 17.15 41.35 -3.44
CA PHE A 234 16.82 40.84 -4.77
C PHE A 234 16.40 42.02 -5.67
N LYS A 235 17.14 42.28 -6.74
CA LYS A 235 16.84 43.35 -7.69
C LYS A 235 16.42 42.74 -9.02
N ALA A 236 15.18 42.98 -9.42
CA ALA A 236 14.69 42.64 -10.75
C ALA A 236 14.53 43.93 -11.55
N GLU A 237 15.16 44.00 -12.71
CA GLU A 237 14.97 45.04 -13.71
C GLU A 237 14.21 44.45 -14.90
N PHE A 238 13.02 44.96 -15.15
CA PHE A 238 12.26 44.65 -16.35
C PHE A 238 12.82 45.48 -17.52
N GLN A 239 12.96 44.83 -18.67
CA GLN A 239 13.26 45.46 -19.95
C GLN A 239 11.97 45.82 -20.69
N GLY A 240 10.92 45.00 -20.50
CA GLY A 240 9.62 45.22 -21.11
C GLY A 240 8.69 44.03 -20.93
N PHE A 241 7.50 44.12 -21.53
CA PHE A 241 6.60 42.98 -21.68
C PHE A 241 6.19 42.81 -23.12
N GLU A 242 5.82 41.59 -23.48
CA GLU A 242 5.34 41.23 -24.79
C GLU A 242 3.94 40.66 -24.70
N LEU A 243 3.06 41.19 -25.54
CA LEU A 243 1.76 40.60 -25.82
C LEU A 243 1.89 39.77 -27.08
N TYR A 244 1.47 38.51 -27.04
CA TYR A 244 1.47 37.67 -28.24
C TYR A 244 0.11 37.03 -28.50
N THR A 245 -0.19 36.78 -29.78
CA THR A 245 -1.34 36.01 -30.21
C THR A 245 -1.08 35.35 -31.56
N SER A 246 -1.58 34.13 -31.76
CA SER A 246 -1.67 33.56 -33.10
C SER A 246 -2.64 34.35 -33.98
N THR A 247 -2.36 34.43 -35.29
CA THR A 247 -3.21 35.14 -36.28
C THR A 247 -4.47 34.37 -36.65
N THR A 248 -4.51 33.07 -36.33
CA THR A 248 -5.63 32.16 -36.60
C THR A 248 -5.91 31.28 -35.40
N SER A 249 -7.18 30.94 -35.19
CA SER A 249 -7.62 30.04 -34.14
C SER A 249 -7.44 28.57 -34.56
N SER A 250 -6.73 27.81 -33.75
CA SER A 250 -6.53 26.36 -33.91
C SER A 250 -6.32 25.70 -32.54
N VAL A 251 -6.16 24.37 -32.50
CA VAL A 251 -5.84 23.69 -31.23
C VAL A 251 -4.43 24.01 -30.71
N LEU A 252 -3.54 24.53 -31.56
CA LEU A 252 -2.17 24.94 -31.20
C LEU A 252 -2.05 26.47 -31.00
N SER A 253 -3.10 27.23 -31.32
CA SER A 253 -3.06 28.69 -31.20
C SER A 253 -3.05 29.12 -29.74
N SER A 254 -2.30 30.17 -29.44
CA SER A 254 -2.18 30.71 -28.09
C SER A 254 -2.15 32.23 -28.11
N SER A 255 -2.55 32.83 -26.98
CA SER A 255 -2.33 34.24 -26.69
C SER A 255 -1.87 34.37 -25.25
N GLY A 256 -0.96 35.30 -24.98
CA GLY A 256 -0.41 35.46 -23.65
C GLY A 256 0.36 36.75 -23.45
N LEU A 257 0.87 36.91 -22.23
CA LEU A 257 1.71 38.01 -21.81
C LEU A 257 3.01 37.45 -21.24
N VAL A 258 4.14 37.92 -21.74
CA VAL A 258 5.48 37.55 -21.28
C VAL A 258 6.18 38.80 -20.75
N LEU A 259 6.86 38.69 -19.62
CA LEU A 259 7.76 39.72 -19.10
C LEU A 259 9.20 39.40 -19.50
N TYR A 260 9.94 40.40 -19.92
CA TYR A 260 11.37 40.30 -20.17
C TYR A 260 12.10 41.19 -19.19
N GLY A 261 13.20 40.68 -18.64
CA GLY A 261 14.02 41.43 -17.71
C GLY A 261 15.34 40.77 -17.43
N ALA A 262 16.03 41.32 -16.44
CA ALA A 262 17.18 40.73 -15.81
C ALA A 262 17.01 40.79 -14.29
N VAL A 263 17.51 39.78 -13.61
CA VAL A 263 17.66 39.75 -12.16
C VAL A 263 19.13 39.96 -11.85
N GLU A 264 19.40 40.90 -10.95
CA GLU A 264 20.70 41.10 -10.33
C GLU A 264 20.68 40.49 -8.92
N ALA A 265 21.59 39.54 -8.69
CA ALA A 265 21.83 38.93 -7.39
C ALA A 265 23.33 38.98 -7.09
N GLY A 266 23.77 40.02 -6.37
CA GLY A 266 25.20 40.32 -6.19
C GLY A 266 25.84 40.78 -7.50
N ASP A 267 26.95 40.15 -7.91
CA ASP A 267 27.68 40.48 -9.15
C ASP A 267 27.12 39.75 -10.40
N ILE A 268 26.02 39.01 -10.25
CA ILE A 268 25.50 38.10 -11.28
C ILE A 268 24.21 38.69 -11.84
N GLN A 269 24.19 38.91 -13.14
CA GLN A 269 23.01 39.35 -13.89
C GLN A 269 22.47 38.17 -14.72
N ILE A 270 21.20 37.83 -14.52
CA ILE A 270 20.54 36.70 -15.17
C ILE A 270 19.32 37.21 -15.92
N ASN A 271 19.27 36.99 -17.24
CA ASN A 271 18.07 37.32 -18.00
C ASN A 271 16.91 36.42 -17.56
N ILE A 272 15.75 37.04 -17.34
CA ILE A 272 14.53 36.36 -16.91
C ILE A 272 13.45 36.49 -17.96
N ILE A 273 12.69 35.41 -18.11
CA ILE A 273 11.45 35.39 -18.86
C ILE A 273 10.34 35.11 -17.85
N GLY A 274 9.40 36.04 -17.74
CA GLY A 274 8.28 35.94 -16.83
C GLY A 274 7.00 35.57 -17.54
N ASN A 275 6.27 34.63 -16.96
CA ASN A 275 4.90 34.34 -17.37
C ASN A 275 3.95 35.18 -16.52
N VAL A 276 3.03 35.88 -17.18
CA VAL A 276 1.96 36.63 -16.52
C VAL A 276 0.63 36.01 -16.95
N PRO A 277 0.02 35.20 -16.08
CA PRO A 277 -1.29 34.65 -16.34
C PRO A 277 -2.32 35.77 -16.50
N ILE A 278 -3.06 35.77 -17.60
CA ILE A 278 -4.04 36.82 -17.86
C ILE A 278 -5.19 36.74 -16.84
N GLY A 279 -5.50 37.87 -16.22
CA GLY A 279 -6.48 37.95 -15.12
C GLY A 279 -5.96 37.39 -13.79
N GLY A 280 -4.71 36.95 -13.71
CA GLY A 280 -4.05 36.59 -12.46
C GLY A 280 -3.51 37.82 -11.73
N SER A 281 -3.29 37.69 -10.41
CA SER A 281 -2.59 38.71 -9.61
C SER A 281 -1.12 38.39 -9.41
N LEU A 282 -0.67 37.18 -9.77
CA LEU A 282 0.66 36.65 -9.53
C LEU A 282 1.38 36.45 -10.87
N ALA A 283 2.55 37.05 -11.01
CA ALA A 283 3.48 36.77 -12.10
C ALA A 283 4.61 35.88 -11.58
N SER A 284 5.20 35.07 -12.45
CA SER A 284 6.39 34.28 -12.13
C SER A 284 7.49 34.57 -13.13
N VAL A 285 8.69 34.88 -12.66
CA VAL A 285 9.89 35.04 -13.50
C VAL A 285 10.82 33.87 -13.28
N THR A 286 11.25 33.23 -14.37
CA THR A 286 12.16 32.08 -14.30
C THR A 286 13.46 32.40 -15.03
N ALA A 287 14.55 32.03 -14.39
CA ALA A 287 15.90 32.05 -14.87
C ALA A 287 16.39 30.61 -15.03
N GLU A 288 16.66 30.19 -16.27
CA GLU A 288 17.37 28.94 -16.54
C GLU A 288 18.87 29.22 -16.63
N LEU A 289 19.66 28.43 -15.90
CA LEU A 289 21.12 28.58 -15.79
C LEU A 289 21.81 27.32 -16.33
N PRO A 290 21.80 27.10 -17.66
CA PRO A 290 22.22 25.84 -18.26
C PRO A 290 23.71 25.50 -18.07
N ASN A 291 24.55 26.51 -17.84
CA ASN A 291 25.98 26.30 -17.53
C ASN A 291 26.25 26.21 -16.02
N GLY A 292 25.21 26.30 -15.20
CA GLY A 292 25.29 26.27 -13.75
C GLY A 292 25.94 27.53 -13.17
N LEU A 293 25.35 28.08 -12.12
CA LEU A 293 25.99 29.12 -11.32
C LEU A 293 26.56 28.43 -10.06
N SER A 294 27.88 28.38 -9.89
CA SER A 294 28.49 27.68 -8.74
C SER A 294 28.04 28.30 -7.42
N LEU A 295 27.71 27.47 -6.43
CA LEU A 295 27.28 27.90 -5.10
C LEU A 295 28.28 28.83 -4.40
N ALA A 296 29.57 28.71 -4.71
CA ALA A 296 30.62 29.59 -4.19
C ALA A 296 30.45 31.06 -4.63
N ASN A 297 29.85 31.29 -5.80
CA ASN A 297 29.54 32.61 -6.34
C ASN A 297 28.17 33.14 -5.86
N ILE A 298 27.40 32.31 -5.15
CA ILE A 298 25.99 32.54 -4.78
C ILE A 298 25.80 32.82 -3.28
N THR A 299 26.88 33.07 -2.53
CA THR A 299 26.80 33.45 -1.09
C THR A 299 25.78 34.59 -0.83
N SER A 300 25.54 35.44 -1.83
CA SER A 300 24.45 36.42 -1.84
C SER A 300 23.05 35.78 -1.84
N LEU A 301 22.67 34.83 -2.72
CA LEU A 301 21.33 34.20 -2.61
C LEU A 301 21.14 33.37 -1.33
N VAL A 302 22.21 32.77 -0.79
CA VAL A 302 22.15 32.01 0.47
C VAL A 302 21.76 32.93 1.64
N SER A 303 22.27 34.16 1.64
CA SER A 303 21.89 35.17 2.63
C SER A 303 20.51 35.82 2.38
N LEU A 304 20.05 35.88 1.12
CA LEU A 304 18.75 36.48 0.74
C LEU A 304 17.52 35.68 1.21
N THR A 305 17.66 34.38 1.41
CA THR A 305 16.57 33.44 1.73
C THR A 305 16.55 33.03 3.22
N ASN A 306 17.50 33.54 4.02
CA ASN A 306 17.94 32.94 5.29
C ASN A 306 18.23 31.43 5.15
N MET A 307 18.90 31.02 4.06
CA MET A 307 19.42 29.66 3.90
C MET A 307 20.60 29.36 4.85
N ASP A 308 20.95 30.26 5.78
CA ASP A 308 21.88 29.95 6.88
C ASP A 308 21.36 28.75 7.72
N GLU A 309 20.04 28.61 7.87
CA GLU A 309 19.41 27.42 8.48
C GLU A 309 19.60 26.15 7.63
N MET A 310 19.85 26.29 6.32
CA MET A 310 20.09 25.17 5.40
C MET A 310 21.46 24.52 5.64
N GLY A 311 22.46 25.31 6.04
CA GLY A 311 23.80 24.81 6.40
C GLY A 311 23.76 23.83 7.57
N ASP A 312 22.85 24.06 8.53
CA ASP A 312 22.61 23.15 9.66
C ASP A 312 21.75 21.92 9.28
N LEU A 313 21.06 21.96 8.14
CA LEU A 313 20.12 20.93 7.69
C LEU A 313 20.68 20.01 6.59
N LEU A 314 21.75 20.39 5.89
CA LEU A 314 22.38 19.58 4.84
C LEU A 314 23.55 18.76 5.41
N PRO A 315 23.42 17.42 5.51
CA PRO A 315 24.48 16.56 6.03
C PRO A 315 25.51 16.25 4.93
N MET A 316 26.25 17.26 4.46
CA MET A 316 27.20 17.09 3.36
C MET A 316 28.57 17.68 3.67
N PRO A 317 29.67 17.00 3.32
CA PRO A 317 31.00 17.59 3.34
C PRO A 317 31.04 18.87 2.49
N VAL A 318 31.65 19.92 3.02
CA VAL A 318 31.78 21.24 2.38
C VAL A 318 32.40 21.15 0.98
N ASP A 319 33.23 20.13 0.73
CA ASP A 319 33.88 19.90 -0.56
C ASP A 319 32.92 19.54 -1.71
N ILE A 320 31.74 18.95 -1.39
CA ILE A 320 30.71 18.64 -2.40
C ILE A 320 29.97 19.92 -2.82
N LEU A 321 29.80 20.88 -1.90
CA LEU A 321 29.12 22.15 -2.16
C LEU A 321 29.83 22.99 -3.24
N ALA A 322 31.15 22.85 -3.38
CA ALA A 322 31.93 23.55 -4.40
C ALA A 322 31.55 23.14 -5.85
N ASN A 323 31.02 21.94 -6.03
CA ASN A 323 30.61 21.39 -7.33
C ASN A 323 29.10 21.51 -7.59
N ILE A 324 28.33 22.02 -6.64
CA ILE A 324 26.90 22.26 -6.82
C ILE A 324 26.71 23.53 -7.62
N SER A 325 25.92 23.45 -8.67
CA SER A 325 25.45 24.60 -9.44
C SER A 325 23.97 24.83 -9.26
N LEU A 326 23.57 26.10 -9.22
CA LEU A 326 22.18 26.52 -9.41
C LEU A 326 21.82 26.34 -10.90
N ASN A 327 20.81 25.50 -11.15
CA ASN A 327 20.36 25.11 -12.49
C ASN A 327 19.14 25.93 -12.93
N SER A 328 18.23 26.21 -12.00
CA SER A 328 17.06 27.05 -12.23
C SER A 328 16.71 27.87 -11.00
N PHE A 329 16.09 29.01 -11.23
CA PHE A 329 15.62 29.91 -10.20
C PHE A 329 14.33 30.58 -10.66
N SER A 330 13.29 30.58 -9.83
CA SER A 330 11.99 31.15 -10.14
C SER A 330 11.48 31.99 -8.99
N VAL A 331 10.86 33.13 -9.31
CA VAL A 331 10.28 34.04 -8.32
C VAL A 331 8.86 34.36 -8.73
N ALA A 332 7.92 34.06 -7.84
CA ALA A 332 6.54 34.48 -7.98
C ALA A 332 6.28 35.75 -7.16
N PHE A 333 5.64 36.75 -7.75
CA PHE A 333 5.35 38.03 -7.09
C PHE A 333 4.00 38.60 -7.52
N PHE A 334 3.40 39.39 -6.63
CA PHE A 334 2.14 40.08 -6.95
C PHE A 334 2.38 41.27 -7.87
N ILE A 335 1.64 41.35 -8.97
CA ILE A 335 1.81 42.38 -10.01
C ILE A 335 1.34 43.75 -9.51
N SER A 336 0.31 43.80 -8.67
CA SER A 336 -0.28 45.04 -8.14
C SER A 336 0.44 45.63 -6.93
N SER A 337 1.26 44.83 -6.25
CA SER A 337 2.04 45.21 -5.08
C SER A 337 3.24 44.28 -5.08
N PRO A 338 4.45 44.68 -5.50
CA PRO A 338 5.59 43.80 -5.79
C PRO A 338 6.16 43.15 -4.52
N ALA A 339 5.34 42.34 -3.87
CA ALA A 339 5.67 41.46 -2.77
C ALA A 339 5.91 40.08 -3.38
N ILE A 340 7.05 39.49 -3.01
CA ILE A 340 7.41 38.13 -3.42
C ILE A 340 6.53 37.13 -2.63
N GLU A 341 5.79 36.30 -3.36
CA GLU A 341 4.96 35.23 -2.79
C GLU A 341 5.75 33.94 -2.65
N SER A 342 6.59 33.58 -3.61
CA SER A 342 7.46 32.40 -3.50
C SER A 342 8.78 32.56 -4.26
N ILE A 343 9.78 31.83 -3.79
CA ILE A 343 11.05 31.61 -4.49
C ILE A 343 11.25 30.11 -4.61
N GLU A 344 11.48 29.64 -5.83
CA GLU A 344 11.83 28.26 -6.13
C GLU A 344 13.23 28.21 -6.73
N PHE A 345 13.98 27.18 -6.40
CA PHE A 345 15.28 26.95 -6.99
C PHE A 345 15.57 25.47 -7.14
N GLU A 346 16.34 25.14 -8.16
CA GLU A 346 16.93 23.82 -8.35
C GLU A 346 18.44 23.94 -8.43
N MET A 347 19.13 23.13 -7.63
CA MET A 347 20.58 23.00 -7.65
C MET A 347 20.95 21.54 -7.90
N GLY A 348 22.11 21.29 -8.48
CA GLY A 348 22.60 19.92 -8.64
C GLY A 348 24.08 19.86 -8.97
N VAL A 349 24.60 18.64 -8.99
CA VAL A 349 25.93 18.33 -9.52
C VAL A 349 25.76 17.69 -10.89
N SER A 350 26.51 18.18 -11.87
CA SER A 350 26.52 17.66 -13.23
C SER A 350 27.42 16.42 -13.40
N ASN A 351 28.26 16.11 -12.42
CA ASN A 351 29.21 14.99 -12.47
C ASN A 351 28.86 13.89 -11.45
N THR A 352 29.10 12.63 -11.85
CA THR A 352 29.15 11.49 -10.92
C THR A 352 30.29 11.69 -9.92
N TYR A 353 29.98 11.58 -8.64
CA TYR A 353 30.98 11.58 -7.58
C TYR A 353 31.26 10.14 -7.14
N THR A 354 32.45 9.63 -7.46
CA THR A 354 32.87 8.29 -7.06
C THR A 354 33.61 8.33 -5.73
N PHE A 355 33.05 7.71 -4.68
CA PHE A 355 33.73 7.56 -3.40
C PHE A 355 34.73 6.41 -3.43
N ILE A 356 34.32 5.27 -3.99
CA ILE A 356 35.14 4.08 -4.17
C ILE A 356 34.87 3.52 -5.56
N ASP A 357 35.92 3.41 -6.37
CA ASP A 357 35.80 3.06 -7.78
C ASP A 357 35.11 1.69 -8.00
N GLY A 358 34.02 1.74 -8.76
CA GLY A 358 33.11 0.60 -8.99
C GLY A 358 32.53 -0.03 -7.72
N VAL A 359 32.37 0.71 -6.61
CA VAL A 359 31.67 0.24 -5.40
C VAL A 359 30.63 1.22 -4.92
N ILE A 360 31.05 2.46 -4.64
CA ILE A 360 30.17 3.50 -4.11
C ILE A 360 30.36 4.74 -4.96
N GLY A 361 29.30 5.14 -5.65
CA GLY A 361 29.20 6.41 -6.37
C GLY A 361 27.91 7.13 -6.03
N LEU A 362 27.86 8.43 -6.34
CA LEU A 362 26.70 9.29 -6.21
C LEU A 362 26.45 9.99 -7.53
N GLU A 363 25.25 9.86 -8.04
CA GLU A 363 24.79 10.42 -9.30
C GLU A 363 23.47 11.13 -9.13
N GLY A 364 23.18 12.05 -10.05
CA GLY A 364 21.87 12.70 -10.13
C GLY A 364 21.48 13.44 -8.86
N LEU A 365 22.46 13.88 -8.05
CA LEU A 365 22.19 14.65 -6.84
C LEU A 365 21.58 15.99 -7.23
N ARG A 366 20.32 16.17 -6.84
CA ARG A 366 19.50 17.36 -7.08
C ARG A 366 18.91 17.85 -5.76
N PHE A 367 18.84 19.16 -5.63
CA PHE A 367 18.20 19.86 -4.53
C PHE A 367 17.15 20.78 -5.13
N SER A 368 15.91 20.61 -4.74
CA SER A 368 14.86 21.60 -4.99
C SER A 368 14.46 22.25 -3.68
N GLY A 369 14.25 23.55 -3.72
CA GLY A 369 13.76 24.32 -2.59
C GLY A 369 12.61 25.22 -2.98
N LEU A 370 11.62 25.30 -2.11
CA LEU A 370 10.49 26.22 -2.20
C LEU A 370 10.44 27.06 -0.91
N LEU A 371 10.60 28.36 -1.07
CA LEU A 371 10.45 29.35 -0.01
C LEU A 371 9.17 30.15 -0.23
N ASN A 372 8.14 29.86 0.57
CA ASN A 372 6.89 30.62 0.54
C ASN A 372 7.00 31.84 1.45
N LYS A 373 6.53 32.98 0.96
CA LYS A 373 6.49 34.28 1.62
C LYS A 373 7.85 34.61 2.26
N PRO A 374 8.92 34.71 1.46
CA PRO A 374 10.31 34.81 1.92
C PRO A 374 10.55 35.90 2.97
N PHE A 375 9.80 37.01 2.89
CA PHE A 375 9.96 38.18 3.76
C PHE A 375 8.90 38.30 4.87
N ALA A 376 8.02 37.31 5.00
CA ALA A 376 7.04 37.25 6.08
C ALA A 376 7.65 36.59 7.35
N SER A 377 7.02 36.79 8.51
CA SER A 377 7.33 35.96 9.69
C SER A 377 6.71 34.56 9.58
N ALA A 378 7.20 33.60 10.37
CA ALA A 378 6.59 32.26 10.44
C ALA A 378 5.09 32.33 10.80
N ALA A 379 4.69 33.25 11.70
CA ALA A 379 3.29 33.48 12.05
C ALA A 379 2.43 34.03 10.90
N GLN A 380 3.07 34.61 9.88
CA GLN A 380 2.42 35.15 8.67
C GLN A 380 2.46 34.16 7.50
N GLY A 381 2.87 32.90 7.75
CA GLY A 381 2.87 31.82 6.76
C GLY A 381 4.17 31.69 5.96
N ARG A 382 5.29 32.25 6.43
CA ARG A 382 6.61 31.91 5.87
C ARG A 382 6.89 30.42 6.10
N SER A 383 7.21 29.70 5.03
CA SER A 383 7.59 28.28 5.10
C SER A 383 8.73 27.99 4.13
N VAL A 384 9.60 27.06 4.50
CA VAL A 384 10.66 26.58 3.63
C VAL A 384 10.52 25.07 3.50
N GLN A 385 10.52 24.57 2.26
CA GLN A 385 10.51 23.15 1.95
C GLN A 385 11.72 22.84 1.09
N PHE A 386 12.37 21.71 1.37
CA PHE A 386 13.46 21.23 0.53
C PHE A 386 13.27 19.75 0.24
N GLN A 387 13.65 19.37 -0.97
CA GLN A 387 13.79 17.99 -1.36
C GLN A 387 15.19 17.78 -1.94
N MET A 388 15.91 16.83 -1.36
CA MET A 388 17.11 16.28 -1.98
C MET A 388 16.74 14.96 -2.64
N LEU A 389 17.22 14.74 -3.85
CA LEU A 389 17.14 13.48 -4.57
C LEU A 389 18.56 13.07 -4.96
N ALA A 390 18.89 11.80 -4.80
CA ALA A 390 20.17 11.28 -5.25
C ALA A 390 20.11 9.79 -5.57
N ILE A 391 20.98 9.36 -6.47
CA ILE A 391 21.14 7.96 -6.86
C ILE A 391 22.51 7.49 -6.38
N TRP A 392 22.53 6.53 -5.45
CA TRP A 392 23.77 5.89 -5.03
C TRP A 392 24.03 4.67 -5.89
N LYS A 393 25.20 4.63 -6.53
CA LYS A 393 25.71 3.42 -7.19
C LYS A 393 26.32 2.53 -6.13
N LEU A 394 25.75 1.36 -5.90
CA LEU A 394 26.24 0.36 -4.96
C LEU A 394 26.56 -0.94 -5.72
N GLY A 395 27.82 -1.13 -6.10
CA GLY A 395 28.20 -2.19 -7.04
C GLY A 395 27.54 -1.98 -8.41
N ASN A 396 26.70 -2.94 -8.83
CA ASN A 396 25.89 -2.86 -10.04
C ASN A 396 24.47 -2.30 -9.81
N ALA A 397 24.07 -2.06 -8.55
CA ALA A 397 22.74 -1.63 -8.18
C ALA A 397 22.66 -0.10 -7.98
N ASN A 398 21.46 0.45 -8.16
CA ASN A 398 21.14 1.85 -7.89
C ASN A 398 20.28 1.92 -6.62
N ILE A 399 20.65 2.75 -5.65
CA ILE A 399 19.78 3.08 -4.52
C ILE A 399 19.26 4.51 -4.71
N TYR A 400 17.96 4.65 -4.93
CA TYR A 400 17.30 5.94 -5.06
C TYR A 400 17.00 6.47 -3.67
N THR A 401 17.49 7.66 -3.36
CA THR A 401 17.30 8.29 -2.06
C THR A 401 16.60 9.64 -2.17
N SER A 402 15.74 9.94 -1.21
CA SER A 402 15.14 11.26 -1.05
C SER A 402 15.24 11.73 0.38
N LEU A 403 15.51 13.03 0.59
CA LEU A 403 15.40 13.67 1.89
C LEU A 403 14.44 14.85 1.78
N LEU A 404 13.37 14.82 2.58
CA LEU A 404 12.39 15.90 2.68
C LEU A 404 12.62 16.70 3.97
N LEU A 405 12.75 18.02 3.85
CA LEU A 405 12.90 18.96 4.96
C LEU A 405 11.74 19.98 4.97
N PRO A 406 11.31 20.45 6.15
CA PRO A 406 11.96 20.33 7.46
C PRO A 406 11.63 19.04 8.23
N ASP A 407 10.68 18.24 7.76
CA ASP A 407 10.21 17.01 8.44
C ASP A 407 11.35 16.00 8.67
N GLY A 408 12.39 16.06 7.83
CA GLY A 408 13.60 15.26 7.93
C GLY A 408 13.30 13.78 7.66
N VAL A 409 12.49 13.51 6.64
CA VAL A 409 12.16 12.17 6.18
C VAL A 409 13.16 11.77 5.11
N LEU A 410 14.04 10.82 5.43
CA LEU A 410 14.95 10.17 4.53
C LEU A 410 14.30 8.87 4.03
N THR A 411 14.25 8.67 2.72
CA THR A 411 13.88 7.39 2.11
C THR A 411 15.01 6.90 1.23
N GLY A 412 15.13 5.58 1.11
CA GLY A 412 16.07 4.89 0.23
C GLY A 412 15.41 3.63 -0.32
N ALA A 413 15.47 3.41 -1.62
CA ALA A 413 14.91 2.22 -2.26
C ALA A 413 15.89 1.64 -3.29
N LEU A 414 15.97 0.32 -3.37
CA LEU A 414 16.69 -0.37 -4.43
C LEU A 414 15.99 -0.11 -5.78
N GLY A 415 16.78 0.14 -6.80
CA GLY A 415 16.31 0.38 -8.15
C GLY A 415 15.81 -0.89 -8.83
N PRO A 416 14.83 -0.80 -9.73
CA PRO A 416 14.24 -1.97 -10.39
C PRO A 416 15.15 -2.64 -11.43
N GLU A 417 16.31 -2.04 -11.76
CA GLU A 417 17.13 -2.45 -12.90
C GLU A 417 18.09 -3.60 -12.60
N ALA A 418 18.52 -3.78 -11.35
CA ALA A 418 19.44 -4.86 -10.98
C ALA A 418 19.36 -5.19 -9.48
N PRO A 419 19.36 -6.48 -9.11
CA PRO A 419 19.50 -6.88 -7.72
C PRO A 419 20.88 -6.48 -7.18
N LEU A 420 20.93 -6.19 -5.88
CA LEU A 420 22.18 -5.88 -5.19
C LEU A 420 22.86 -7.20 -4.76
N ASN A 421 24.06 -7.46 -5.28
CA ASN A 421 24.88 -8.59 -4.84
C ASN A 421 25.71 -8.21 -3.60
N LEU A 422 25.24 -8.63 -2.42
CA LEU A 422 25.89 -8.36 -1.14
C LEU A 422 27.23 -9.08 -1.01
N SER A 423 27.37 -10.26 -1.59
CA SER A 423 28.62 -11.04 -1.54
C SER A 423 29.75 -10.35 -2.29
N GLN A 424 29.48 -9.78 -3.46
CA GLN A 424 30.44 -8.95 -4.20
C GLN A 424 30.86 -7.72 -3.39
N LEU A 425 29.89 -7.07 -2.74
CA LEU A 425 30.16 -5.90 -1.92
C LEU A 425 31.06 -6.27 -0.73
N PHE A 426 30.69 -7.32 0.00
CA PHE A 426 31.39 -7.82 1.17
C PHE A 426 32.82 -8.24 0.82
N ASN A 427 33.00 -9.04 -0.23
CA ASN A 427 34.31 -9.48 -0.70
C ASN A 427 35.23 -8.31 -1.10
N LYS A 428 34.65 -7.19 -1.59
CA LYS A 428 35.40 -5.99 -1.96
C LYS A 428 35.80 -5.13 -0.75
N PHE A 429 35.01 -5.12 0.32
CA PHE A 429 35.34 -4.41 1.57
C PHE A 429 36.22 -5.22 2.53
N PHE A 430 36.10 -6.55 2.53
CA PHE A 430 36.79 -7.46 3.45
C PHE A 430 37.61 -8.52 2.70
N PRO A 431 38.69 -8.12 2.01
CA PRO A 431 39.52 -9.06 1.27
C PRO A 431 40.12 -10.11 2.22
N GLY A 432 39.67 -11.37 2.07
CA GLY A 432 40.10 -12.50 2.91
C GLY A 432 38.98 -13.20 3.68
N LEU A 433 37.78 -12.60 3.75
CA LEU A 433 36.55 -13.25 4.19
C LEU A 433 35.68 -13.46 2.94
N SER A 434 35.71 -14.65 2.34
CA SER A 434 34.82 -14.98 1.23
C SER A 434 33.48 -15.45 1.78
N ILE A 435 32.40 -14.83 1.31
CA ILE A 435 31.09 -15.47 1.35
C ILE A 435 31.04 -16.35 0.10
N ASP A 436 31.03 -17.67 0.30
CA ASP A 436 31.15 -18.65 -0.78
C ASP A 436 29.82 -18.85 -1.58
N HIS A 437 28.84 -17.98 -1.39
CA HIS A 437 27.57 -17.95 -2.11
C HIS A 437 27.18 -16.51 -2.45
N ASP A 438 26.52 -16.31 -3.60
CA ASP A 438 25.96 -15.01 -3.97
C ASP A 438 24.69 -14.74 -3.14
N ILE A 439 24.65 -13.60 -2.45
CA ILE A 439 23.45 -13.12 -1.76
C ILE A 439 22.91 -11.95 -2.58
N LEU A 440 21.80 -12.19 -3.28
CA LEU A 440 21.12 -11.19 -4.10
C LEU A 440 19.94 -10.60 -3.33
N VAL A 441 19.92 -9.28 -3.20
CA VAL A 441 18.77 -8.52 -2.70
C VAL A 441 17.94 -8.08 -3.90
N LEU A 442 16.67 -8.50 -3.95
CA LEU A 442 15.71 -8.15 -5.00
C LEU A 442 15.07 -6.80 -4.75
N ASP A 443 14.71 -6.56 -3.49
CA ASP A 443 14.07 -5.33 -3.05
C ASP A 443 14.66 -4.90 -1.72
N MET A 444 14.78 -3.59 -1.56
CA MET A 444 15.19 -2.99 -0.30
C MET A 444 14.54 -1.62 -0.20
N GLU A 445 13.82 -1.40 0.89
CA GLU A 445 13.25 -0.12 1.24
C GLU A 445 13.72 0.29 2.63
N ALA A 446 14.15 1.53 2.78
CA ALA A 446 14.55 2.09 4.05
C ALA A 446 13.91 3.47 4.22
N GLN A 447 13.44 3.74 5.42
CA GLN A 447 12.97 5.06 5.82
C GLN A 447 13.56 5.44 7.17
N ALA A 448 13.88 6.72 7.34
CA ALA A 448 14.25 7.28 8.63
C ALA A 448 13.69 8.69 8.76
N THR A 449 13.40 9.11 9.99
CA THR A 449 12.89 10.45 10.29
C THR A 449 13.79 11.17 11.28
N LYS A 450 13.82 12.51 11.24
CA LYS A 450 14.52 13.33 12.24
C LYS A 450 14.04 13.09 13.67
N ALA A 451 12.76 12.74 13.83
CA ALA A 451 12.18 12.34 15.11
C ALA A 451 12.84 11.05 15.67
N GLY A 452 13.40 10.22 14.79
CA GLY A 452 14.14 9.01 15.14
C GLY A 452 13.36 7.71 14.92
N ALA A 453 12.21 7.76 14.24
CA ALA A 453 11.55 6.57 13.71
C ALA A 453 12.28 6.09 12.44
N TYR A 454 12.40 4.78 12.27
CA TYR A 454 13.06 4.14 11.13
C TYR A 454 12.41 2.82 10.76
N SER A 455 12.52 2.44 9.49
CA SER A 455 12.17 1.12 8.98
C SER A 455 13.18 0.67 7.91
N LEU A 456 13.34 -0.64 7.80
CA LEU A 456 14.14 -1.31 6.78
C LEU A 456 13.42 -2.61 6.39
N SER A 457 13.15 -2.77 5.10
CA SER A 457 12.62 -3.98 4.49
C SER A 457 13.62 -4.49 3.46
N ILE A 458 13.88 -5.78 3.43
CA ILE A 458 14.76 -6.45 2.46
C ILE A 458 14.10 -7.74 2.00
N GLU A 459 14.08 -7.96 0.70
CA GLU A 459 13.70 -9.22 0.05
C GLU A 459 14.91 -9.79 -0.71
N MET A 460 15.20 -11.08 -0.53
CA MET A 460 16.35 -11.74 -1.16
C MET A 460 15.90 -12.73 -2.24
N ALA A 461 16.70 -12.86 -3.31
CA ALA A 461 16.33 -13.57 -4.54
C ALA A 461 16.46 -15.08 -4.46
N ASP A 462 17.48 -15.54 -3.75
CA ASP A 462 18.02 -16.88 -3.91
C ASP A 462 17.72 -17.76 -2.71
N LEU A 463 17.61 -19.06 -3.00
CA LEU A 463 17.69 -20.14 -2.02
C LEU A 463 18.93 -19.92 -1.15
N TRP A 464 18.73 -19.45 0.07
CA TRP A 464 19.82 -19.27 1.02
C TRP A 464 20.19 -20.63 1.61
N GLN A 465 21.36 -21.13 1.22
CA GLN A 465 21.93 -22.35 1.77
C GLN A 465 22.62 -22.08 3.10
N LEU A 466 21.93 -22.38 4.20
CA LEU A 466 22.48 -22.31 5.54
C LEU A 466 23.26 -23.59 5.84
N GLY A 467 24.59 -23.52 5.73
CA GLY A 467 25.48 -24.58 6.18
C GLY A 467 25.43 -24.74 7.70
N ILE A 468 24.85 -25.84 8.19
CA ILE A 468 24.80 -26.20 9.61
C ILE A 468 26.08 -26.97 10.02
N SER A 469 26.63 -27.75 9.10
CA SER A 469 27.92 -28.46 9.25
C SER A 469 28.53 -28.75 7.88
N ASP A 470 29.75 -29.32 7.86
CA ASP A 470 30.45 -29.73 6.63
C ASP A 470 29.64 -30.67 5.72
N SER A 471 28.59 -31.32 6.24
CA SER A 471 27.74 -32.28 5.53
C SER A 471 26.26 -31.92 5.50
N LEU A 472 25.83 -30.82 6.11
CA LEU A 472 24.42 -30.43 6.23
C LEU A 472 24.22 -28.97 5.83
N SER A 473 23.39 -28.77 4.80
CA SER A 473 22.91 -27.46 4.36
C SER A 473 21.38 -27.47 4.35
N LEU A 474 20.77 -26.38 4.85
CA LEU A 474 19.33 -26.15 4.72
C LEU A 474 19.09 -25.08 3.67
N GLU A 475 18.06 -25.28 2.85
CA GLU A 475 17.66 -24.35 1.80
C GLU A 475 16.48 -23.51 2.31
N LEU A 476 16.71 -22.21 2.41
CA LEU A 476 15.69 -21.23 2.78
C LEU A 476 15.28 -20.43 1.55
N ASP A 477 14.01 -20.50 1.18
CA ASP A 477 13.42 -19.74 0.08
C ASP A 477 12.65 -18.52 0.61
N GLN A 478 12.40 -17.52 -0.24
CA GLN A 478 11.62 -16.31 0.05
C GLN A 478 12.04 -15.59 1.34
N LEU A 479 13.35 -15.39 1.51
CA LEU A 479 13.89 -14.74 2.69
C LEU A 479 13.54 -13.24 2.69
N THR A 480 12.82 -12.82 3.72
CA THR A 480 12.48 -11.42 3.98
C THR A 480 12.97 -11.00 5.35
N LEU A 481 13.43 -9.75 5.45
CA LEU A 481 13.82 -9.10 6.71
C LEU A 481 13.06 -7.78 6.82
N SER A 482 12.40 -7.58 7.95
CA SER A 482 11.79 -6.31 8.32
C SER A 482 12.31 -5.86 9.68
N ILE A 483 12.71 -4.61 9.79
CA ILE A 483 13.13 -3.96 11.03
C ILE A 483 12.40 -2.64 11.11
N GLU A 484 11.80 -2.34 12.25
CA GLU A 484 11.16 -1.06 12.52
C GLU A 484 11.39 -0.63 13.96
N GLY A 485 11.41 0.68 14.20
CA GLY A 485 11.56 1.17 15.56
C GLY A 485 11.59 2.68 15.66
N ASP A 486 11.68 3.14 16.91
CA ASP A 486 11.87 4.54 17.24
C ASP A 486 12.71 4.72 18.51
N LYS A 487 13.08 5.97 18.83
CA LYS A 487 13.93 6.30 20.00
C LYS A 487 13.29 5.96 21.35
N THR A 488 11.97 5.91 21.43
CA THR A 488 11.20 5.70 22.65
C THR A 488 10.91 4.22 22.87
N ASN A 489 10.50 3.54 21.81
CA ASN A 489 10.00 2.17 21.85
C ASN A 489 11.05 1.14 21.45
N GLY A 490 12.26 1.54 21.04
CA GLY A 490 13.33 0.60 20.66
C GLY A 490 13.13 -0.01 19.27
N ALA A 491 13.92 -1.05 18.96
CA ALA A 491 13.84 -1.79 17.70
C ALA A 491 12.98 -3.05 17.86
N SER A 492 12.11 -3.29 16.90
CA SER A 492 11.45 -4.57 16.64
C SER A 492 11.83 -5.03 15.24
N GLY A 493 11.58 -6.30 14.94
CA GLY A 493 11.86 -6.82 13.61
C GLY A 493 11.63 -8.30 13.51
N GLU A 494 11.55 -8.77 12.28
CA GLU A 494 11.31 -10.16 11.95
C GLU A 494 12.07 -10.56 10.70
N MET A 495 12.49 -11.81 10.69
CA MET A 495 12.98 -12.51 9.52
C MET A 495 11.99 -13.62 9.21
N ARG A 496 11.60 -13.77 7.94
CA ARG A 496 10.73 -14.86 7.48
C ARG A 496 11.37 -15.57 6.30
N ALA A 497 11.13 -16.87 6.22
CA ALA A 497 11.57 -17.69 5.10
C ALA A 497 10.63 -18.90 4.93
N VAL A 498 10.79 -19.62 3.84
CA VAL A 498 10.16 -20.91 3.59
C VAL A 498 11.24 -21.99 3.60
N LEU A 499 11.08 -23.01 4.45
CA LEU A 499 11.95 -24.18 4.50
C LEU A 499 11.25 -25.35 3.83
N ASP A 500 11.82 -25.92 2.77
CA ASP A 500 11.29 -27.14 2.16
C ASP A 500 11.72 -28.38 2.96
N VAL A 501 10.74 -29.15 3.42
CA VAL A 501 10.92 -30.46 4.05
C VAL A 501 10.03 -31.47 3.35
N SER A 502 10.60 -32.49 2.72
CA SER A 502 9.85 -33.51 1.96
C SER A 502 8.89 -32.95 0.89
N GLY A 503 9.21 -31.83 0.24
CA GLY A 503 8.35 -31.18 -0.75
C GLY A 503 7.20 -30.36 -0.13
N ILE A 504 7.23 -30.15 1.18
CA ILE A 504 6.29 -29.34 1.95
C ILE A 504 7.03 -28.08 2.42
N GLY A 505 6.59 -26.92 1.92
CA GLY A 505 7.09 -25.62 2.35
C GLY A 505 6.58 -25.26 3.74
N LEU A 506 7.48 -25.22 4.72
CA LEU A 506 7.21 -24.75 6.07
C LEU A 506 7.56 -23.27 6.16
N PHE A 507 6.57 -22.43 6.49
CA PHE A 507 6.83 -21.02 6.78
C PHE A 507 7.54 -20.95 8.13
N ILE A 508 8.70 -20.30 8.17
CA ILE A 508 9.46 -20.08 9.40
C ILE A 508 9.68 -18.59 9.62
N SER A 509 9.72 -18.20 10.88
CA SER A 509 9.95 -16.82 11.28
C SER A 509 10.74 -16.75 12.59
N ALA A 510 11.55 -15.71 12.70
CA ALA A 510 12.25 -15.33 13.92
C ALA A 510 12.15 -13.82 14.08
N GLY A 511 11.54 -13.35 15.15
CA GLY A 511 11.36 -11.92 15.38
C GLY A 511 11.33 -11.52 16.83
N VAL A 512 11.42 -10.22 17.07
CA VAL A 512 11.25 -9.59 18.38
C VAL A 512 9.97 -8.75 18.27
N PRO A 513 8.81 -9.26 18.74
CA PRO A 513 7.50 -8.63 18.50
C PRO A 513 7.35 -7.23 19.13
N GLU A 514 8.10 -6.98 20.21
CA GLU A 514 8.13 -5.73 20.94
C GLU A 514 9.53 -5.51 21.50
N ALA A 515 10.03 -4.28 21.50
CA ALA A 515 11.42 -4.05 21.88
C ALA A 515 11.67 -4.38 23.35
N GLY A 516 12.79 -5.06 23.62
CA GLY A 516 13.11 -5.60 24.94
C GLY A 516 12.35 -6.89 25.28
N GLY A 517 11.43 -7.34 24.42
CA GLY A 517 10.84 -8.67 24.46
C GLY A 517 11.84 -9.77 24.11
N GLY A 518 11.46 -11.01 24.41
CA GLY A 518 12.20 -12.18 23.93
C GLY A 518 12.03 -12.40 22.44
N TRP A 519 12.96 -13.13 21.84
CA TRP A 519 12.81 -13.67 20.48
C TRP A 519 11.63 -14.64 20.43
N LEU A 520 10.73 -14.45 19.47
CA LEU A 520 9.71 -15.39 19.06
C LEU A 520 10.18 -16.10 17.80
N PHE A 521 10.42 -17.40 17.92
CA PHE A 521 10.59 -18.30 16.80
C PHE A 521 9.25 -18.97 16.53
N ALA A 522 8.80 -19.01 15.28
CA ALA A 522 7.58 -19.71 14.92
C ALA A 522 7.71 -20.32 13.53
N GLY A 523 7.03 -21.43 13.30
CA GLY A 523 6.88 -21.98 11.96
C GLY A 523 5.80 -23.04 11.86
N GLY A 524 5.38 -23.33 10.63
CA GLY A 524 4.28 -24.24 10.38
C GLY A 524 3.99 -24.49 8.92
N SER A 525 3.07 -25.41 8.65
CA SER A 525 2.57 -25.72 7.31
C SER A 525 1.43 -24.79 6.90
N ALA A 526 1.09 -24.78 5.61
CA ALA A 526 -0.14 -24.13 5.17
C ALA A 526 -1.39 -24.91 5.67
N PRO A 527 -2.56 -24.24 5.79
CA PRO A 527 -3.80 -24.90 6.16
C PRO A 527 -4.18 -26.07 5.23
N GLY A 528 -4.52 -27.21 5.80
CA GLY A 528 -4.91 -28.46 5.11
C GLY A 528 -3.75 -29.24 4.48
N GLN A 529 -2.51 -28.79 4.64
CA GLN A 529 -1.35 -29.46 4.07
C GLN A 529 -0.98 -30.70 4.89
N GLU A 530 -1.03 -31.88 4.26
CA GLU A 530 -0.67 -33.16 4.87
C GLU A 530 0.84 -33.38 4.91
N LEU A 531 1.37 -33.72 6.07
CA LEU A 531 2.74 -34.13 6.31
C LEU A 531 2.74 -35.54 6.94
N PRO A 532 3.02 -36.59 6.15
CA PRO A 532 3.25 -37.92 6.68
C PRO A 532 4.47 -37.89 7.62
N ILE A 533 4.29 -38.21 8.90
CA ILE A 533 5.38 -38.14 9.88
C ILE A 533 6.48 -39.17 9.57
N GLY A 534 6.11 -40.25 8.90
CA GLY A 534 7.03 -41.26 8.36
C GLY A 534 8.04 -40.63 7.40
N ASP A 535 7.54 -39.86 6.43
CA ASP A 535 8.36 -39.19 5.42
C ASP A 535 9.16 -38.06 6.04
N LEU A 536 8.56 -37.28 6.95
CA LEU A 536 9.27 -36.24 7.72
C LEU A 536 10.48 -36.81 8.48
N ILE A 537 10.27 -37.87 9.28
CA ILE A 537 11.35 -38.44 10.09
C ILE A 537 12.39 -39.09 9.18
N ALA A 538 11.99 -39.74 8.08
CA ALA A 538 12.93 -40.30 7.11
C ALA A 538 13.78 -39.21 6.43
N ASP A 539 13.17 -38.10 6.00
CA ASP A 539 13.87 -36.97 5.38
C ASP A 539 14.78 -36.26 6.38
N LEU A 540 14.32 -36.03 7.62
CA LEU A 540 15.15 -35.51 8.70
C LEU A 540 16.29 -36.49 9.05
N ALA A 541 16.02 -37.79 9.14
CA ALA A 541 17.06 -38.80 9.41
C ALA A 541 18.13 -38.80 8.32
N ASN A 542 17.73 -38.69 7.06
CA ASN A 542 18.62 -38.54 5.91
C ASN A 542 19.42 -37.23 5.97
N LYS A 543 18.77 -36.09 6.24
CA LYS A 543 19.42 -34.77 6.33
C LYS A 543 20.39 -34.71 7.52
N PHE A 544 20.00 -35.20 8.69
CA PHE A 544 20.78 -35.11 9.93
C PHE A 544 21.70 -36.32 10.18
N GLY A 545 21.69 -37.34 9.32
CA GLY A 545 22.55 -38.52 9.42
C GLY A 545 22.29 -39.37 10.66
N VAL A 546 21.05 -39.40 11.14
CA VAL A 546 20.62 -40.18 12.33
C VAL A 546 19.85 -41.43 11.91
N ASP A 547 19.72 -42.40 12.82
CA ASP A 547 18.99 -43.65 12.58
C ASP A 547 17.53 -43.39 12.20
N ASP A 548 17.06 -44.01 11.12
CA ASP A 548 15.72 -43.84 10.54
C ASP A 548 14.68 -44.79 11.14
N SER A 549 14.99 -45.42 12.29
CA SER A 549 14.08 -46.37 12.94
C SER A 549 12.89 -45.67 13.58
N ILE A 550 11.80 -45.58 12.81
CA ILE A 550 10.52 -45.05 13.26
C ILE A 550 9.72 -46.17 13.92
N PRO A 551 9.20 -46.00 15.15
CA PRO A 551 8.25 -46.94 15.74
C PRO A 551 7.03 -47.12 14.82
N GLU A 552 6.71 -48.37 14.46
CA GLU A 552 5.58 -48.70 13.57
C GLU A 552 4.24 -47.98 13.92
N PRO A 553 3.86 -47.76 15.20
CA PRO A 553 2.63 -47.05 15.53
C PRO A 553 2.54 -45.60 15.03
N ILE A 554 3.68 -44.92 14.84
CA ILE A 554 3.68 -43.52 14.36
C ILE A 554 4.00 -43.41 12.87
N LYS A 555 4.49 -44.48 12.23
CA LYS A 555 4.92 -44.46 10.82
C LYS A 555 3.78 -44.13 9.84
N GLY A 556 2.55 -44.52 10.16
CA GLY A 556 1.35 -44.21 9.36
C GLY A 556 0.64 -42.91 9.72
N PHE A 557 1.18 -42.13 10.68
CA PHE A 557 0.53 -40.92 11.14
C PHE A 557 0.76 -39.77 10.16
N THR A 558 -0.32 -39.15 9.70
CA THR A 558 -0.28 -37.96 8.84
C THR A 558 -0.78 -36.78 9.65
N MET A 559 0.07 -35.75 9.75
CA MET A 559 -0.26 -34.50 10.41
C MET A 559 -0.75 -33.49 9.38
N GLN A 560 -1.66 -32.61 9.77
CA GLN A 560 -2.07 -31.41 9.06
C GLN A 560 -1.90 -30.22 10.00
N ASP A 561 -1.87 -29.01 9.45
CA ASP A 561 -1.89 -27.76 10.24
C ASP A 561 -0.84 -27.70 11.35
N ILE A 562 0.40 -28.09 11.00
CA ILE A 562 1.49 -28.11 11.96
C ILE A 562 1.88 -26.69 12.29
N PHE A 563 2.02 -26.39 13.56
CA PHE A 563 2.56 -25.14 14.05
C PHE A 563 3.45 -25.40 15.26
N ALA A 564 4.59 -24.74 15.30
CA ALA A 564 5.49 -24.73 16.44
C ALA A 564 5.93 -23.29 16.73
N SER A 565 6.05 -22.93 18.00
CA SER A 565 6.63 -21.67 18.41
C SER A 565 7.42 -21.77 19.70
N PHE A 566 8.40 -20.88 19.86
CA PHE A 566 9.19 -20.73 21.06
C PHE A 566 9.46 -19.26 21.34
N ASN A 567 9.09 -18.80 22.54
CA ASN A 567 9.37 -17.44 23.00
C ASN A 567 10.49 -17.48 24.05
N THR A 568 11.64 -16.84 23.79
CA THR A 568 12.79 -16.86 24.70
C THR A 568 12.60 -16.03 25.97
N GLY A 569 11.67 -15.08 25.95
CA GLY A 569 11.34 -14.21 27.08
C GLY A 569 10.48 -14.93 28.12
N THR A 570 9.39 -15.56 27.67
CA THR A 570 8.53 -16.38 28.55
C THR A 570 9.07 -17.79 28.76
N LYS A 571 9.98 -18.25 27.88
CA LYS A 571 10.46 -19.64 27.79
C LYS A 571 9.32 -20.63 27.55
N THR A 572 8.30 -20.19 26.82
CA THR A 572 7.15 -21.02 26.43
C THR A 572 7.41 -21.63 25.06
N PHE A 573 7.21 -22.94 24.96
CA PHE A 573 7.19 -23.69 23.71
C PHE A 573 5.76 -24.19 23.46
N ILE A 574 5.27 -23.99 22.24
CA ILE A 574 3.97 -24.48 21.79
C ILE A 574 4.19 -25.33 20.55
N PHE A 575 3.55 -26.48 20.48
CA PHE A 575 3.44 -27.30 19.29
C PHE A 575 1.98 -27.70 19.12
N SER A 576 1.45 -27.57 17.91
CA SER A 576 0.09 -28.02 17.57
C SER A 576 0.08 -28.69 16.21
N CYS A 577 -0.78 -29.69 16.06
CA CYS A 577 -1.09 -30.30 14.78
C CYS A 577 -2.50 -30.86 14.80
N GLN A 578 -3.07 -31.01 13.62
CA GLN A 578 -4.22 -31.86 13.39
C GLN A 578 -3.74 -33.23 12.88
N GLY A 579 -4.41 -34.32 13.23
CA GLY A 579 -4.02 -35.64 12.74
C GLY A 579 -5.09 -36.69 12.95
N ASN A 580 -4.89 -37.83 12.31
CA ASN A 580 -5.74 -38.99 12.43
C ASN A 580 -5.34 -39.82 13.65
N LEU A 581 -6.20 -39.91 14.65
CA LEU A 581 -6.04 -40.70 15.87
C LEU A 581 -6.75 -42.06 15.69
N PRO A 582 -6.02 -43.15 15.41
CA PRO A 582 -6.60 -44.49 15.34
C PRO A 582 -6.94 -44.98 16.76
N LEU A 583 -8.17 -45.43 16.97
CA LEU A 583 -8.62 -46.05 18.22
C LEU A 583 -8.54 -47.59 18.15
N ASP A 584 -8.91 -48.17 17.00
CA ASP A 584 -8.80 -49.59 16.68
C ASP A 584 -8.63 -49.81 15.16
N GLU A 585 -8.76 -51.05 14.67
CA GLU A 585 -8.57 -51.40 13.26
C GLU A 585 -9.58 -50.72 12.32
N ASP A 586 -10.76 -50.34 12.81
CA ASP A 586 -11.87 -49.83 11.99
C ASP A 586 -12.23 -48.36 12.30
N THR A 587 -11.67 -47.76 13.36
CA THR A 587 -12.07 -46.44 13.87
C THR A 587 -10.91 -45.44 13.89
N VAL A 588 -11.05 -44.36 13.12
CA VAL A 588 -10.09 -43.24 13.05
C VAL A 588 -10.82 -41.93 13.31
N LEU A 589 -10.34 -41.16 14.28
CA LEU A 589 -10.89 -39.85 14.63
C LEU A 589 -9.93 -38.73 14.21
N GLN A 590 -10.46 -37.63 13.69
CA GLN A 590 -9.66 -36.43 13.48
C GLN A 590 -9.47 -35.71 14.82
N ALA A 591 -8.23 -35.55 15.23
CA ALA A 591 -7.86 -34.93 16.49
C ALA A 591 -7.00 -33.68 16.25
N ASN A 592 -7.31 -32.60 16.95
CA ASN A 592 -6.39 -31.47 17.12
C ASN A 592 -5.59 -31.72 18.40
N ILE A 593 -4.28 -31.82 18.31
CA ILE A 593 -3.37 -32.07 19.43
C ILE A 593 -2.53 -30.82 19.66
N ASN A 594 -2.46 -30.35 20.90
CA ASN A 594 -1.61 -29.25 21.32
C ASN A 594 -0.73 -29.68 22.50
N VAL A 595 0.55 -29.35 22.41
CA VAL A 595 1.56 -29.53 23.44
C VAL A 595 2.09 -28.16 23.84
N GLU A 596 1.95 -27.83 25.11
CA GLU A 596 2.50 -26.60 25.69
C GLU A 596 3.53 -26.96 26.76
N ILE A 597 4.70 -26.33 26.69
CA ILE A 597 5.76 -26.45 27.69
C ILE A 597 6.11 -25.05 28.18
N THR A 598 5.96 -24.81 29.48
CA THR A 598 6.15 -23.48 30.08
C THR A 598 7.10 -23.58 31.28
N ALA A 599 8.03 -22.64 31.41
CA ALA A 599 8.91 -22.56 32.56
C ALA A 599 8.16 -22.06 33.80
N GLU A 600 8.33 -22.70 34.95
CA GLU A 600 7.67 -22.29 36.18
C GLU A 600 8.35 -21.04 36.79
N PRO A 601 7.58 -19.99 37.13
CA PRO A 601 8.13 -18.78 37.72
C PRO A 601 8.85 -19.06 39.06
N GLY A 602 10.12 -18.67 39.16
CA GLY A 602 10.88 -18.69 40.42
C GLY A 602 11.63 -19.99 40.77
N SER A 603 11.64 -20.98 39.87
CA SER A 603 12.40 -22.24 40.04
C SER A 603 13.88 -22.09 39.65
N ASN A 604 14.80 -22.65 40.45
CA ASN A 604 16.23 -22.69 40.12
C ASN A 604 16.87 -24.04 40.56
N PRO A 605 17.29 -24.92 39.63
CA PRO A 605 17.21 -24.78 38.18
C PRO A 605 15.76 -24.71 37.70
N ALA A 606 15.55 -24.13 36.51
CA ALA A 606 14.21 -23.95 35.94
C ALA A 606 13.47 -25.30 35.85
N THR A 607 12.33 -25.40 36.52
CA THR A 607 11.35 -26.47 36.35
C THR A 607 10.40 -26.10 35.23
N TYR A 608 9.95 -27.08 34.45
CA TYR A 608 9.04 -26.87 33.33
C TYR A 608 7.78 -27.69 33.54
N SER A 609 6.62 -27.06 33.35
CA SER A 609 5.34 -27.75 33.25
C SER A 609 5.09 -28.15 31.81
N LYS A 610 4.57 -29.37 31.60
CA LYS A 610 4.13 -29.86 30.28
C LYS A 610 2.63 -30.08 30.33
N ARG A 611 1.92 -29.60 29.31
CA ARG A 611 0.48 -29.75 29.18
C ARG A 611 0.17 -30.31 27.80
N PHE A 612 -0.45 -31.48 27.76
CA PHE A 612 -1.01 -32.06 26.55
C PHE A 612 -2.50 -31.78 26.55
N THR A 613 -3.01 -31.18 25.49
CA THR A 613 -4.44 -31.02 25.28
C THR A 613 -4.78 -31.53 23.90
N GLY A 614 -5.98 -32.04 23.72
CA GLY A 614 -6.50 -32.27 22.39
C GLY A 614 -7.99 -32.07 22.33
N ARG A 615 -8.52 -32.03 21.11
CA ARG A 615 -9.95 -32.03 20.86
C ARG A 615 -10.25 -32.98 19.70
N ILE A 616 -11.31 -33.74 19.84
CA ILE A 616 -11.88 -34.56 18.76
C ILE A 616 -13.32 -34.11 18.54
N THR A 617 -13.79 -34.23 17.30
CA THR A 617 -15.21 -34.03 17.00
C THR A 617 -15.82 -35.40 16.73
N ILE A 618 -16.91 -35.71 17.43
CA ILE A 618 -17.72 -36.90 17.19
C ILE A 618 -19.12 -36.39 16.85
N ASP A 619 -19.54 -36.59 15.59
CA ASP A 619 -20.75 -35.99 15.04
C ASP A 619 -20.70 -34.44 15.11
N GLU A 620 -21.62 -33.79 15.82
CA GLU A 620 -21.63 -32.34 16.06
C GLU A 620 -21.02 -31.94 17.41
N TYR A 621 -20.53 -32.91 18.19
CA TYR A 621 -20.08 -32.69 19.57
C TYR A 621 -18.56 -32.68 19.67
N GLU A 622 -18.03 -31.67 20.36
CA GLU A 622 -16.59 -31.50 20.60
C GLU A 622 -16.21 -32.11 21.95
N PHE A 623 -15.30 -33.09 21.92
CA PHE A 623 -14.79 -33.71 23.14
C PHE A 623 -13.37 -33.22 23.40
N VAL A 624 -13.10 -32.87 24.66
CA VAL A 624 -11.75 -32.55 25.14
C VAL A 624 -11.01 -33.85 25.40
N LEU A 625 -9.88 -34.04 24.72
CA LEU A 625 -8.96 -35.14 24.99
C LEU A 625 -8.06 -34.81 26.19
N LEU A 626 -8.09 -35.71 27.17
CA LEU A 626 -7.22 -35.73 28.34
C LEU A 626 -6.28 -36.92 28.23
N PHE A 627 -5.00 -36.65 28.47
CA PHE A 627 -3.93 -37.65 28.43
C PHE A 627 -3.41 -37.91 29.84
N SER A 628 -3.22 -39.18 30.19
CA SER A 628 -2.58 -39.55 31.46
C SER A 628 -1.13 -39.07 31.51
N SER A 629 -0.74 -38.45 32.64
CA SER A 629 0.65 -38.06 32.92
C SER A 629 1.52 -39.23 33.41
N ASP A 630 0.95 -40.41 33.65
CA ASP A 630 1.66 -41.62 34.05
C ASP A 630 2.26 -42.33 32.83
N SER A 631 3.59 -42.26 32.67
CA SER A 631 4.34 -42.83 31.54
C SER A 631 4.27 -44.36 31.43
N THR A 632 3.63 -45.05 32.39
CA THR A 632 3.43 -46.50 32.36
C THR A 632 2.05 -46.91 31.84
N LYS A 633 1.17 -45.95 31.51
CA LYS A 633 -0.21 -46.20 31.11
C LYS A 633 -0.62 -45.36 29.90
N ASN A 634 -1.13 -46.01 28.86
CA ASN A 634 -1.73 -45.35 27.70
C ASN A 634 -3.24 -45.21 27.92
N ILE A 635 -3.65 -44.19 28.68
CA ILE A 635 -5.06 -43.87 28.88
C ILE A 635 -5.39 -42.59 28.11
N LEU A 636 -6.37 -42.70 27.22
CA LEU A 636 -7.02 -41.59 26.55
C LEU A 636 -8.42 -41.44 27.15
N ALA A 637 -8.74 -40.23 27.62
CA ALA A 637 -10.11 -39.88 27.98
C ALA A 637 -10.60 -38.75 27.07
N ALA A 638 -11.82 -38.86 26.56
CA ALA A 638 -12.48 -37.77 25.84
C ALA A 638 -13.72 -37.37 26.63
N LEU A 639 -13.83 -36.10 27.02
CA LEU A 639 -14.95 -35.56 27.79
C LEU A 639 -15.77 -34.61 26.93
N LEU A 640 -17.08 -34.84 26.90
CA LEU A 640 -18.03 -33.87 26.38
C LEU A 640 -18.55 -33.01 27.52
N ASP A 641 -18.33 -31.71 27.42
CA ASP A 641 -18.89 -30.71 28.32
C ASP A 641 -19.95 -29.89 27.55
N ILE A 642 -21.21 -29.97 27.99
CA ILE A 642 -22.32 -29.27 27.36
C ILE A 642 -22.65 -28.05 28.21
N GLU A 643 -22.15 -26.87 27.80
CA GLU A 643 -22.59 -25.60 28.37
C GLU A 643 -23.96 -25.21 27.78
N GLY A 644 -25.06 -25.49 28.48
CA GLY A 644 -26.41 -25.02 28.09
C GLY A 644 -27.55 -25.99 28.38
N ASP A 645 -28.72 -25.77 27.75
CA ASP A 645 -29.87 -26.68 27.83
C ASP A 645 -29.50 -28.02 27.18
N ALA A 646 -29.65 -29.11 27.93
CA ALA A 646 -29.24 -30.46 27.53
C ALA A 646 -29.81 -30.87 26.17
N ALA A 647 -28.94 -31.07 25.18
CA ALA A 647 -29.31 -31.58 23.87
C ALA A 647 -29.87 -33.01 24.01
N THR A 648 -30.97 -33.30 23.28
CA THR A 648 -31.48 -34.66 23.19
C THR A 648 -30.65 -35.42 22.16
N VAL A 649 -29.83 -36.36 22.62
CA VAL A 649 -28.90 -37.13 21.79
C VAL A 649 -29.37 -38.58 21.68
N SER A 650 -29.32 -39.17 20.48
CA SER A 650 -29.43 -40.62 20.33
C SER A 650 -28.11 -41.25 20.78
N VAL A 651 -28.15 -41.98 21.91
CA VAL A 651 -26.99 -42.68 22.45
C VAL A 651 -26.41 -43.65 21.42
N ARG A 652 -27.29 -44.29 20.64
CA ARG A 652 -26.90 -45.20 19.58
C ARG A 652 -26.17 -44.49 18.43
N ALA A 653 -26.66 -43.33 18.00
CA ALA A 653 -26.01 -42.55 16.94
C ALA A 653 -24.61 -42.08 17.36
N LEU A 654 -24.46 -41.56 18.57
CA LEU A 654 -23.17 -41.13 19.11
C LEU A 654 -22.17 -42.29 19.18
N ILE A 655 -22.61 -43.45 19.64
CA ILE A 655 -21.75 -44.64 19.77
C ILE A 655 -21.41 -45.26 18.41
N SER A 656 -22.31 -45.15 17.43
CA SER A 656 -22.06 -45.68 16.08
C SER A 656 -20.88 -45.04 15.37
N GLN A 657 -20.52 -43.80 15.74
CA GLN A 657 -19.33 -43.11 15.25
C GLN A 657 -18.03 -43.62 15.87
N LEU A 658 -18.13 -44.32 17.00
CA LEU A 658 -16.99 -44.84 17.76
C LEU A 658 -16.81 -46.35 17.60
N SER A 659 -17.91 -47.10 17.49
CA SER A 659 -17.90 -48.54 17.25
C SER A 659 -19.29 -49.01 16.81
N SER A 660 -19.37 -49.59 15.61
CA SER A 660 -20.58 -50.23 15.10
C SER A 660 -21.05 -51.39 15.99
N ASP A 661 -20.13 -52.23 16.45
CA ASP A 661 -20.41 -53.33 17.39
C ASP A 661 -21.03 -52.84 18.70
N ALA A 662 -20.54 -51.72 19.23
CA ALA A 662 -21.09 -51.12 20.44
C ALA A 662 -22.48 -50.53 20.23
N ALA A 663 -22.71 -49.92 19.06
CA ALA A 663 -23.99 -49.33 18.70
C ALA A 663 -25.09 -50.39 18.50
N ASP A 664 -24.73 -51.61 18.08
CA ASP A 664 -25.69 -52.71 17.96
C ASP A 664 -26.07 -53.32 19.31
N ALA A 665 -25.19 -53.24 20.30
CA ALA A 665 -25.47 -53.69 21.66
C ALA A 665 -26.38 -52.72 22.45
N ILE A 666 -26.59 -51.50 21.94
CA ILE A 666 -27.32 -50.45 22.65
C ILE A 666 -28.67 -50.19 21.98
N PRO A 667 -29.79 -50.27 22.72
CA PRO A 667 -31.10 -49.95 22.19
C PRO A 667 -31.19 -48.48 21.77
N ASP A 668 -32.05 -48.17 20.80
CA ASP A 668 -32.26 -46.79 20.37
C ASP A 668 -32.91 -45.99 21.50
N LEU A 669 -32.09 -45.15 22.15
CA LEU A 669 -32.45 -44.36 23.31
C LEU A 669 -32.08 -42.90 23.05
N SER A 670 -33.08 -42.02 23.16
CA SER A 670 -32.90 -40.57 23.11
C SER A 670 -32.88 -40.02 24.53
N VAL A 671 -31.79 -39.34 24.89
CA VAL A 671 -31.57 -38.83 26.25
C VAL A 671 -31.08 -37.39 26.22
N SER A 672 -31.51 -36.60 27.20
CA SER A 672 -30.86 -35.32 27.49
C SER A 672 -29.47 -35.59 28.03
N LEU A 673 -28.46 -35.26 27.24
CA LEU A 673 -27.07 -35.53 27.57
C LEU A 673 -26.56 -34.45 28.54
N ASN A 674 -26.05 -34.88 29.70
CA ASN A 674 -25.43 -33.96 30.66
C ASN A 674 -23.90 -34.06 30.59
N GLN A 675 -23.38 -35.28 30.53
CA GLN A 675 -21.96 -35.57 30.42
C GLN A 675 -21.76 -36.87 29.61
N ALA A 676 -20.72 -36.92 28.79
CA ALA A 676 -20.28 -38.16 28.15
C ALA A 676 -18.76 -38.30 28.29
N ALA A 677 -18.31 -39.53 28.50
CA ALA A 677 -16.90 -39.88 28.49
C ALA A 677 -16.63 -41.10 27.62
N LEU A 678 -15.60 -40.98 26.79
CA LEU A 678 -14.92 -42.12 26.20
C LEU A 678 -13.63 -42.35 26.97
N LEU A 679 -13.42 -43.57 27.43
CA LEU A 679 -12.24 -43.98 28.16
C LEU A 679 -11.61 -45.17 27.43
N TYR A 680 -10.40 -44.99 26.94
CA TYR A 680 -9.69 -46.01 26.18
C TYR A 680 -8.35 -46.31 26.85
N SER A 681 -8.06 -47.60 27.05
CA SER A 681 -6.76 -48.05 27.54
C SER A 681 -6.23 -49.17 26.67
N SER A 682 -5.04 -48.98 26.10
CA SER A 682 -4.34 -50.05 25.37
C SER A 682 -3.14 -50.56 26.17
N VAL A 683 -2.95 -51.88 26.16
CA VAL A 683 -1.68 -52.48 26.56
C VAL A 683 -0.86 -52.72 25.29
N PRO A 684 0.29 -52.03 25.12
CA PRO A 684 1.13 -52.26 23.96
C PRO A 684 1.64 -53.70 23.96
N ALA A 685 1.61 -54.34 22.78
CA ALA A 685 2.17 -55.68 22.61
C ALA A 685 3.69 -55.65 22.90
N PRO A 686 4.27 -56.69 23.54
CA PRO A 686 5.70 -56.79 23.70
C PRO A 686 6.38 -56.76 22.33
N ALA A 687 7.39 -55.89 22.17
CA ALA A 687 8.10 -55.70 20.92
C ALA A 687 8.60 -57.05 20.36
N GLY A 688 8.24 -57.36 19.11
CA GLY A 688 8.66 -58.58 18.40
C GLY A 688 7.78 -59.82 18.58
N SER A 689 6.62 -59.73 19.25
CA SER A 689 5.76 -60.89 19.54
C SER A 689 4.76 -61.27 18.44
N GLY A 690 4.53 -60.42 17.43
CA GLY A 690 3.51 -60.65 16.37
C GLY A 690 2.08 -60.77 16.90
N GLN A 691 1.85 -60.46 18.18
CA GLN A 691 0.54 -60.41 18.82
C GLN A 691 -0.05 -59.01 18.66
N PRO A 692 -1.34 -58.88 18.32
CA PRO A 692 -2.01 -57.59 18.29
C PRO A 692 -2.05 -56.97 19.69
N ALA A 693 -2.06 -55.64 19.76
CA ALA A 693 -2.33 -54.94 21.01
C ALA A 693 -3.71 -55.35 21.53
N THR A 694 -3.82 -55.68 22.81
CA THR A 694 -5.10 -55.99 23.46
C THR A 694 -5.53 -54.76 24.25
N GLY A 695 -6.47 -54.00 23.68
CA GLY A 695 -7.06 -52.82 24.31
C GLY A 695 -8.31 -53.15 25.12
N LYS A 696 -8.51 -52.44 26.21
CA LYS A 696 -9.76 -52.37 26.96
C LYS A 696 -10.42 -51.02 26.65
N THR A 697 -11.69 -51.05 26.26
CA THR A 697 -12.46 -49.84 25.95
C THR A 697 -13.63 -49.73 26.91
N LEU A 698 -13.84 -48.53 27.45
CA LEU A 698 -14.99 -48.16 28.24
C LEU A 698 -15.62 -46.90 27.64
N PHE A 699 -16.84 -47.03 27.17
CA PHE A 699 -17.67 -45.87 26.86
C PHE A 699 -18.70 -45.67 27.97
N LEU A 700 -18.87 -44.43 28.40
CA LEU A 700 -19.77 -44.07 29.48
C LEU A 700 -20.56 -42.82 29.13
N VAL A 701 -21.88 -42.94 29.17
CA VAL A 701 -22.81 -41.84 29.06
C VAL A 701 -23.45 -41.62 30.42
N GLY A 702 -23.21 -40.46 31.01
CA GLY A 702 -23.77 -40.07 32.30
C GLY A 702 -25.09 -39.35 32.12
N LEU A 703 -26.15 -39.89 32.73
CA LEU A 703 -27.48 -39.30 32.75
C LEU A 703 -27.83 -38.92 34.19
N ARG A 704 -28.20 -37.66 34.41
CA ARG A 704 -28.75 -37.25 35.70
C ARG A 704 -30.27 -37.25 35.60
N MET A 705 -30.91 -38.25 36.19
CA MET A 705 -32.37 -38.43 36.17
C MET A 705 -32.97 -38.27 37.56
N GLY A 706 -33.17 -37.03 38.03
CA GLY A 706 -33.86 -36.80 39.30
C GLY A 706 -35.38 -36.99 39.17
N MET A 707 -35.97 -37.91 39.92
CA MET A 707 -37.42 -37.92 40.20
C MET A 707 -37.66 -37.54 41.66
N ASP A 708 -38.58 -36.63 41.93
CA ASP A 708 -39.00 -36.29 43.31
C ASP A 708 -40.38 -36.89 43.59
N PHE A 709 -40.43 -37.82 44.55
CA PHE A 709 -41.64 -38.54 44.94
C PHE A 709 -42.59 -37.69 45.79
N SER A 710 -42.19 -36.48 46.18
CA SER A 710 -43.07 -35.47 46.80
C SER A 710 -44.29 -35.14 45.92
N ASN A 711 -44.19 -35.40 44.61
CA ASN A 711 -45.24 -35.13 43.63
C ASN A 711 -46.12 -36.36 43.27
N LEU A 712 -45.97 -37.49 43.96
CA LEU A 712 -46.84 -38.64 43.71
C LEU A 712 -48.30 -38.33 44.08
N PRO A 713 -49.27 -38.57 43.18
CA PRO A 713 -50.69 -38.44 43.49
C PRO A 713 -51.05 -39.29 44.71
N LEU A 714 -51.82 -38.71 45.64
CA LEU A 714 -52.39 -39.34 46.85
C LEU A 714 -51.44 -39.59 48.04
N VAL A 715 -50.12 -39.68 47.86
CA VAL A 715 -49.18 -40.01 48.96
C VAL A 715 -48.05 -39.00 49.17
N GLY A 716 -47.79 -38.13 48.19
CA GLY A 716 -46.70 -37.14 48.25
C GLY A 716 -46.77 -36.18 49.45
N SER A 717 -47.98 -35.77 49.85
CA SER A 717 -48.19 -34.83 50.97
C SER A 717 -48.04 -35.44 52.37
N VAL A 718 -47.91 -36.78 52.47
CA VAL A 718 -47.83 -37.52 53.76
C VAL A 718 -46.43 -38.11 53.99
N LEU A 719 -45.56 -38.05 52.97
CA LEU A 719 -44.17 -38.46 53.09
C LEU A 719 -43.36 -37.39 53.85
N PRO A 720 -42.52 -37.76 54.83
CA PRO A 720 -41.61 -36.81 55.46
C PRO A 720 -40.61 -36.27 54.43
N ALA A 721 -40.16 -35.02 54.59
CA ALA A 721 -39.20 -34.38 53.69
C ALA A 721 -37.86 -35.15 53.51
N SER A 722 -37.58 -36.13 54.38
CA SER A 722 -36.43 -37.03 54.32
C SER A 722 -36.66 -38.32 53.52
N ALA A 723 -37.84 -38.50 52.90
CA ALA A 723 -38.22 -39.69 52.14
C ALA A 723 -38.30 -39.41 50.63
N SER A 724 -37.33 -38.68 50.09
CA SER A 724 -37.11 -38.58 48.65
C SER A 724 -36.59 -39.90 48.11
N ILE A 725 -37.09 -40.32 46.96
CA ILE A 725 -36.45 -41.37 46.16
C ILE A 725 -35.81 -40.66 44.97
N SER A 726 -34.51 -40.37 45.03
CA SER A 726 -33.79 -39.84 43.86
C SER A 726 -33.10 -40.97 43.13
N LEU A 727 -32.98 -40.81 41.82
CA LEU A 727 -32.17 -41.68 40.99
C LEU A 727 -30.97 -40.84 40.54
N ASP A 728 -29.86 -41.05 41.22
CA ASP A 728 -28.65 -40.30 40.98
C ASP A 728 -27.68 -41.16 40.16
N GLU A 729 -27.02 -40.51 39.20
CA GLU A 729 -25.96 -41.11 38.39
C GLU A 729 -26.38 -42.36 37.58
N VAL A 730 -27.51 -42.31 36.87
CA VAL A 730 -27.82 -43.36 35.87
C VAL A 730 -26.79 -43.25 34.76
N ARG A 731 -26.08 -44.34 34.50
CA ARG A 731 -25.05 -44.41 33.47
C ARG A 731 -25.39 -45.52 32.51
N ILE A 732 -25.28 -45.21 31.22
CA ILE A 732 -25.25 -46.21 30.17
C ILE A 732 -23.80 -46.44 29.83
N MET A 733 -23.36 -47.68 29.91
CA MET A 733 -21.95 -48.03 29.79
C MET A 733 -21.79 -49.14 28.78
N TYR A 734 -20.75 -49.06 27.96
CA TYR A 734 -20.33 -50.13 27.08
C TYR A 734 -18.87 -50.47 27.38
N SER A 735 -18.60 -51.74 27.65
CA SER A 735 -17.26 -52.23 27.93
C SER A 735 -16.86 -53.31 26.94
N LYS A 736 -15.59 -53.30 26.54
CA LYS A 736 -14.96 -54.32 25.68
C LYS A 736 -13.58 -54.67 26.24
N GLY A 737 -13.31 -55.95 26.42
CA GLY A 737 -12.03 -56.48 26.93
C GLY A 737 -12.00 -56.80 28.44
N GLY A 738 -13.16 -56.85 29.11
CA GLY A 738 -13.33 -57.25 30.51
C GLY A 738 -12.68 -56.28 31.49
N ILE A 739 -13.44 -55.28 31.94
CA ILE A 739 -12.93 -54.26 32.86
C ILE A 739 -13.04 -54.78 34.29
N THR A 740 -11.91 -54.91 34.96
CA THR A 740 -11.84 -55.34 36.37
C THR A 740 -11.95 -54.14 37.31
N SER A 741 -12.28 -54.38 38.58
CA SER A 741 -12.27 -53.33 39.62
C SER A 741 -10.88 -52.70 39.82
N ALA A 742 -9.81 -53.44 39.52
CA ALA A 742 -8.45 -52.92 39.50
C ALA A 742 -8.23 -51.96 38.31
N ASP A 743 -8.81 -52.23 37.14
CA ASP A 743 -8.73 -51.31 35.99
C ASP A 743 -9.45 -49.99 36.30
N VAL A 744 -10.65 -50.06 36.91
CA VAL A 744 -11.40 -48.85 37.29
C VAL A 744 -10.63 -47.99 38.31
N SER A 745 -10.11 -48.61 39.37
CA SER A 745 -9.42 -47.91 40.46
C SER A 745 -8.00 -47.44 40.15
N SER A 746 -7.40 -47.90 39.04
CA SER A 746 -5.99 -47.59 38.72
C SER A 746 -5.75 -46.98 37.35
N ALA A 747 -6.63 -47.17 36.37
CA ALA A 747 -6.44 -46.73 35.00
C ALA A 747 -7.44 -45.64 34.56
N PHE A 748 -8.64 -45.58 35.11
CA PHE A 748 -9.67 -44.66 34.60
C PHE A 748 -10.01 -43.50 35.54
N THR A 749 -9.40 -43.43 36.73
CA THR A 749 -9.47 -42.26 37.63
C THR A 749 -8.33 -41.29 37.33
N THR A 750 -8.60 -40.21 36.60
CA THR A 750 -7.71 -39.04 36.55
C THR A 750 -8.31 -37.92 37.40
N ALA A 751 -7.48 -37.12 38.07
CA ALA A 751 -7.96 -36.01 38.90
C ALA A 751 -8.70 -34.91 38.09
N GLU A 752 -8.64 -34.98 36.75
CA GLU A 752 -9.24 -34.01 35.82
C GLU A 752 -10.58 -34.50 35.23
N ILE A 753 -10.98 -35.76 35.47
CA ILE A 753 -12.26 -36.32 35.02
C ILE A 753 -13.24 -36.35 36.21
N ASP A 754 -14.22 -35.44 36.22
CA ASP A 754 -15.30 -35.41 37.21
C ASP A 754 -16.45 -36.36 36.83
N ILE A 755 -16.10 -37.62 36.54
CA ILE A 755 -17.07 -38.69 36.27
C ILE A 755 -16.77 -39.84 37.20
N THR A 756 -17.68 -40.10 38.13
CA THR A 756 -17.59 -41.24 39.03
C THR A 756 -17.77 -42.54 38.24
N LEU A 757 -16.80 -43.44 38.35
CA LEU A 757 -16.87 -44.77 37.75
C LEU A 757 -17.43 -45.78 38.76
N PRO A 758 -18.09 -46.87 38.32
CA PRO A 758 -18.55 -47.91 39.24
C PRO A 758 -17.39 -48.61 39.95
N ASP A 759 -17.49 -48.81 41.27
CA ASP A 759 -16.46 -49.52 42.05
C ASP A 759 -16.38 -51.04 41.76
N VAL A 760 -17.21 -51.54 40.84
CA VAL A 760 -17.32 -52.94 40.44
C VAL A 760 -16.78 -53.15 39.03
N GLY A 761 -16.23 -54.33 38.75
CA GLY A 761 -15.80 -54.67 37.39
C GLY A 761 -17.00 -54.78 36.44
N LEU A 762 -16.79 -54.42 35.17
CA LEU A 762 -17.82 -54.40 34.13
C LEU A 762 -17.58 -55.56 33.15
N ALA A 763 -18.63 -56.34 32.92
CA ALA A 763 -18.64 -57.37 31.90
C ALA A 763 -18.62 -56.77 30.49
N ASP A 764 -18.17 -57.54 29.50
CA ASP A 764 -18.25 -57.11 28.10
C ASP A 764 -19.71 -56.89 27.68
N GLY A 765 -19.95 -55.84 26.88
CA GLY A 765 -21.26 -55.46 26.39
C GLY A 765 -21.82 -54.20 27.04
N ALA A 766 -23.08 -53.90 26.72
CA ALA A 766 -23.79 -52.73 27.20
C ALA A 766 -24.49 -53.00 28.54
N ASN A 767 -24.38 -52.07 29.49
CA ASN A 767 -24.94 -52.15 30.84
C ASN A 767 -25.57 -50.81 31.24
N ILE A 768 -26.62 -50.84 32.07
CA ILE A 768 -27.14 -49.68 32.79
C ILE A 768 -26.80 -49.85 34.27
N ALA A 769 -26.05 -48.90 34.81
CA ALA A 769 -25.72 -48.84 36.23
C ALA A 769 -26.20 -47.51 36.85
N GLY A 770 -26.43 -47.49 38.16
CA GLY A 770 -26.77 -46.25 38.84
C GLY A 770 -26.99 -46.42 40.33
N THR A 771 -27.23 -45.30 41.02
CA THR A 771 -27.54 -45.27 42.44
C THR A 771 -28.96 -44.74 42.64
N MET A 772 -29.81 -45.53 43.28
CA MET A 772 -31.10 -45.07 43.75
C MET A 772 -30.99 -44.73 45.23
N GLU A 773 -31.23 -43.47 45.59
CA GLU A 773 -31.31 -43.05 46.98
C GLU A 773 -32.74 -43.23 47.49
N LEU A 774 -32.91 -43.93 48.60
CA LEU A 774 -34.21 -44.12 49.27
C LEU A 774 -34.14 -43.47 50.65
N GLY A 775 -34.30 -42.15 50.72
CA GLY A 775 -33.99 -41.38 51.92
C GLY A 775 -32.50 -41.51 52.27
N PRO A 776 -32.10 -42.04 53.44
CA PRO A 776 -30.69 -42.22 53.81
C PRO A 776 -30.07 -43.54 53.31
N PHE A 777 -30.75 -44.29 52.43
CA PHE A 777 -30.31 -45.63 52.00
C PHE A 777 -29.97 -45.64 50.50
N PRO A 778 -28.69 -45.54 50.12
CA PRO A 778 -28.26 -45.72 48.74
C PRO A 778 -28.41 -47.19 48.30
N LEU A 779 -28.94 -47.41 47.10
CA LEU A 779 -29.06 -48.70 46.44
C LEU A 779 -28.38 -48.64 45.08
N GLN A 780 -27.23 -49.30 44.93
CA GLN A 780 -26.56 -49.44 43.64
C GLN A 780 -27.16 -50.60 42.83
N PHE A 781 -27.30 -50.39 41.53
CA PHE A 781 -27.72 -51.43 40.58
C PHE A 781 -26.85 -51.42 39.32
N ASP A 782 -26.77 -52.59 38.69
CA ASP A 782 -26.14 -52.83 37.39
C ASP A 782 -26.99 -53.88 36.66
N LEU A 783 -27.36 -53.58 35.42
CA LEU A 783 -28.25 -54.37 34.57
C LEU A 783 -27.66 -54.48 33.15
N PRO A 784 -27.37 -55.70 32.66
CA PRO A 784 -26.99 -55.89 31.27
C PRO A 784 -28.16 -55.55 30.34
N LEU A 785 -27.86 -54.87 29.23
CA LEU A 785 -28.82 -54.41 28.22
C LEU A 785 -29.17 -55.47 27.15
N GLU A 786 -28.73 -56.72 27.33
CA GLU A 786 -28.92 -57.77 26.32
C GLU A 786 -30.38 -57.89 25.87
N SER A 787 -30.59 -57.77 24.55
CA SER A 787 -31.86 -58.02 23.91
C SER A 787 -32.17 -59.52 23.87
N GLY A 788 -32.85 -59.98 24.92
CA GLY A 788 -33.65 -61.21 24.88
C GLY A 788 -33.06 -62.42 25.61
N SER A 789 -33.38 -62.54 26.89
CA SER A 789 -34.10 -63.69 27.46
C SER A 789 -34.26 -63.46 28.96
N ALA A 790 -35.49 -63.57 29.48
CA ALA A 790 -35.75 -63.45 30.91
C ALA A 790 -34.94 -64.49 31.69
N SER A 791 -33.90 -64.05 32.41
CA SER A 791 -33.21 -64.91 33.37
C SER A 791 -34.04 -64.98 34.64
N ASN A 792 -34.61 -66.17 34.89
CA ASN A 792 -35.26 -66.49 36.15
C ASN A 792 -34.21 -66.45 37.26
N GLY A 793 -34.57 -65.76 38.35
CA GLY A 793 -33.68 -65.32 39.43
C GLY A 793 -32.62 -66.34 39.89
N SER A 794 -31.40 -65.85 39.97
CA SER A 794 -30.35 -66.42 40.80
C SER A 794 -29.86 -65.40 41.83
N SER A 795 -29.94 -65.84 43.08
CA SER A 795 -29.61 -65.21 44.35
C SER A 795 -28.28 -64.45 44.40
N GLU A 796 -28.29 -63.23 44.92
CA GLU A 796 -27.07 -62.64 45.50
C GLU A 796 -26.83 -63.26 46.89
N SER A 797 -25.62 -63.82 47.01
CA SER A 797 -24.96 -64.23 48.24
C SER A 797 -24.21 -63.01 48.78
N ASN A 798 -24.49 -62.61 50.02
CA ASN A 798 -23.64 -61.65 50.73
C ASN A 798 -22.95 -62.37 51.89
N THR A 799 -21.63 -62.50 51.79
CA THR A 799 -20.73 -63.07 52.81
C THR A 799 -20.02 -61.95 53.56
N GLY A 800 -20.20 -61.91 54.89
CA GLY A 800 -19.41 -61.11 55.83
C GLY A 800 -20.12 -60.97 57.18
N GLY A 801 -19.71 -61.78 58.17
CA GLY A 801 -20.51 -62.06 59.38
C GLY A 801 -20.14 -61.33 60.67
N SER A 802 -21.00 -61.48 61.69
CA SER A 802 -20.64 -61.96 63.03
C SER A 802 -21.91 -62.21 63.88
N SER A 803 -21.78 -63.12 64.83
CA SER A 803 -22.77 -63.84 65.65
C SER A 803 -23.80 -63.03 66.44
N SER A 804 -25.05 -63.52 66.52
CA SER A 804 -25.67 -63.95 67.79
C SER A 804 -27.00 -64.71 67.58
N THR A 805 -27.28 -65.59 68.53
CA THR A 805 -28.34 -66.60 68.60
C THR A 805 -29.73 -65.99 68.84
N GLY A 806 -30.77 -66.50 68.17
CA GLY A 806 -32.16 -66.25 68.56
C GLY A 806 -33.17 -66.47 67.43
N GLY A 807 -33.96 -67.55 67.53
CA GLY A 807 -34.97 -67.88 66.53
C GLY A 807 -36.12 -66.89 66.44
N SER A 808 -36.48 -66.52 65.22
CA SER A 808 -37.86 -66.16 64.85
C SER A 808 -38.06 -66.50 63.37
N THR A 809 -39.06 -67.30 63.09
CA THR A 809 -39.54 -67.66 61.75
C THR A 809 -39.98 -66.40 61.00
N SER A 810 -39.11 -65.83 60.16
CA SER A 810 -39.51 -64.82 59.19
C SER A 810 -40.15 -65.51 57.98
N LYS A 811 -41.41 -65.15 57.72
CA LYS A 811 -42.21 -65.64 56.59
C LYS A 811 -41.51 -65.22 55.29
N ARG A 812 -41.10 -66.20 54.47
CA ARG A 812 -40.59 -65.95 53.11
C ARG A 812 -41.68 -65.24 52.30
N LEU A 813 -41.42 -64.01 51.86
CA LEU A 813 -42.28 -63.27 50.94
C LEU A 813 -42.45 -64.09 49.64
N PRO A 814 -43.64 -64.12 49.02
CA PRO A 814 -43.85 -64.75 47.72
C PRO A 814 -42.87 -64.20 46.67
N ALA A 815 -42.51 -65.01 45.67
CA ALA A 815 -41.78 -64.51 44.52
C ALA A 815 -42.57 -63.36 43.87
N PRO A 816 -41.92 -62.27 43.42
CA PRO A 816 -42.61 -61.19 42.73
C PRO A 816 -43.23 -61.71 41.42
N ASP A 817 -44.43 -61.23 41.08
CA ASP A 817 -45.13 -61.62 39.84
C ASP A 817 -44.61 -60.91 38.58
N SER A 818 -43.73 -59.90 38.73
CA SER A 818 -43.22 -59.08 37.63
C SER A 818 -41.73 -59.35 37.33
N PRO A 819 -41.35 -59.46 36.04
CA PRO A 819 -39.96 -59.68 35.63
C PRO A 819 -39.07 -58.48 35.99
N GLY A 820 -37.88 -58.74 36.53
CA GLY A 820 -36.90 -57.71 36.90
C GLY A 820 -35.94 -58.16 38.01
N LYS A 821 -34.89 -57.36 38.25
CA LYS A 821 -33.98 -57.54 39.40
C LYS A 821 -34.62 -56.90 40.63
N TRP A 822 -34.91 -57.70 41.66
CA TRP A 822 -35.59 -57.26 42.88
C TRP A 822 -34.63 -57.17 44.06
N PHE A 823 -34.63 -56.01 44.72
CA PHE A 823 -33.86 -55.69 45.91
C PHE A 823 -34.77 -55.69 47.14
N ASN A 824 -34.40 -56.44 48.17
CA ASN A 824 -35.16 -56.48 49.42
C ASN A 824 -34.82 -55.25 50.26
N ILE A 825 -35.79 -54.36 50.47
CA ILE A 825 -35.62 -53.12 51.24
C ILE A 825 -36.09 -53.32 52.68
N ASN A 826 -37.31 -53.82 52.86
CA ASN A 826 -37.98 -54.03 54.16
C ASN A 826 -37.90 -52.81 55.10
N LYS A 827 -38.23 -51.62 54.59
CA LYS A 827 -38.20 -50.36 55.35
C LYS A 827 -39.58 -49.72 55.44
N ARG A 828 -39.86 -49.07 56.58
CA ARG A 828 -41.06 -48.26 56.78
C ARG A 828 -40.72 -46.78 56.66
N LEU A 829 -41.36 -46.09 55.73
CA LEU A 829 -41.25 -44.66 55.46
C LEU A 829 -42.61 -44.00 55.77
N GLY A 830 -42.83 -43.64 57.05
CA GLY A 830 -44.11 -43.11 57.50
C GLY A 830 -45.25 -44.15 57.39
N PRO A 831 -46.36 -43.85 56.67
CA PRO A 831 -47.44 -44.81 56.43
C PRO A 831 -47.07 -45.87 55.36
N LEU A 832 -45.99 -45.68 54.59
CA LEU A 832 -45.54 -46.58 53.55
C LEU A 832 -44.63 -47.66 54.13
N ASN A 833 -44.92 -48.93 53.87
CA ASN A 833 -44.04 -50.06 54.14
C ASN A 833 -43.52 -50.63 52.80
N LEU A 834 -42.24 -50.42 52.52
CA LEU A 834 -41.59 -50.82 51.28
C LEU A 834 -40.85 -52.14 51.50
N ALA A 835 -41.40 -53.23 50.97
CA ALA A 835 -40.83 -54.57 51.07
C ALA A 835 -39.67 -54.74 50.10
N ARG A 836 -39.88 -54.43 48.82
CA ARG A 836 -38.89 -54.62 47.75
C ARG A 836 -38.98 -53.54 46.69
N ILE A 837 -37.89 -53.31 45.99
CA ILE A 837 -37.86 -52.51 44.75
C ILE A 837 -37.36 -53.39 43.63
N GLY A 838 -38.05 -53.35 42.49
CA GLY A 838 -37.68 -54.04 41.27
C GLY A 838 -37.19 -53.06 40.24
N ILE A 839 -36.15 -53.41 39.50
CA ILE A 839 -35.69 -52.66 38.34
C ILE A 839 -35.71 -53.60 37.15
N ASN A 840 -36.30 -53.16 36.04
CA ASN A 840 -36.35 -53.93 34.81
C ASN A 840 -36.12 -53.03 33.60
N PHE A 841 -35.48 -53.56 32.57
CA PHE A 841 -35.35 -52.89 31.28
C PHE A 841 -36.02 -53.74 30.21
N ALA A 842 -37.09 -53.22 29.61
CA ALA A 842 -37.85 -53.91 28.57
C ALA A 842 -38.53 -52.89 27.64
N ASP A 843 -38.64 -53.22 26.35
CA ASP A 843 -39.27 -52.37 25.33
C ASP A 843 -38.73 -50.92 25.29
N SER A 844 -37.41 -50.77 25.40
CA SER A 844 -36.72 -49.47 25.49
C SER A 844 -37.17 -48.58 26.66
N ASN A 845 -37.82 -49.15 27.68
CA ASN A 845 -38.25 -48.44 28.88
C ASN A 845 -37.54 -49.01 30.12
N LEU A 846 -36.99 -48.12 30.95
CA LEU A 846 -36.46 -48.45 32.27
C LEU A 846 -37.59 -48.36 33.30
N TRP A 847 -37.99 -49.52 33.82
CA TRP A 847 -39.07 -49.65 34.78
C TRP A 847 -38.52 -49.71 36.20
N PHE A 848 -38.99 -48.78 37.03
CA PHE A 848 -38.83 -48.84 38.48
C PHE A 848 -40.13 -49.32 39.11
N MET A 849 -40.07 -50.44 39.82
CA MET A 849 -41.21 -51.11 40.42
C MET A 849 -41.04 -51.11 41.94
N ALA A 850 -42.13 -50.91 42.68
CA ALA A 850 -42.12 -50.96 44.13
C ALA A 850 -43.14 -51.97 44.63
N ASP A 851 -42.71 -52.85 45.52
CA ASP A 851 -43.56 -53.74 46.30
C ASP A 851 -43.76 -53.07 47.68
N ALA A 852 -44.85 -52.33 47.81
CA ALA A 852 -45.13 -51.50 48.97
C ALA A 852 -46.59 -51.59 49.43
N GLU A 853 -46.80 -51.48 50.74
CA GLU A 853 -48.11 -51.46 51.38
C GLU A 853 -48.32 -50.13 52.13
N LEU A 854 -49.52 -49.56 52.05
CA LEU A 854 -49.90 -48.42 52.90
C LEU A 854 -50.60 -48.92 54.16
N THR A 855 -50.11 -48.46 55.31
CA THR A 855 -50.81 -48.61 56.59
C THR A 855 -51.52 -47.28 56.89
N LEU A 856 -52.83 -47.26 56.71
CA LEU A 856 -53.70 -46.11 57.03
C LEU A 856 -53.91 -45.94 58.53
#